data_AF-A0A4D5RWJ2-F1
#
_entry.id   AF-A0A4D5RWJ2-F1
#
_cell.length_a   1.000
_cell.length_b   1.000
_cell.length_c   1.000
_cell.angle_alpha   90.00
_cell.angle_beta   90.00
_cell.angle_gamma   90.00
#
_symmetry.space_group_name_H-M   'P 1'
#
loop_
_entity.id
_entity.type
_entity.pdbx_description
1 polymer ?
#
loop_
_entity_poly.entity_id
_entity_poly.type
_entity_poly.pdbx_seq_one_letter_code
_entity_poly.pdbx_strand_id
1 'polypeptide(L)'
;SHYVFTPKTLTEWTRGLLRYSTAGSPSVLEPWVYEGCRLLRDRLADDEAKARFDAILSGILRSDWGDSSALEQAKGCFYVSQGGAFSSHASELGRSLSRLERSDWEGIVRKAVSTYGHEVQEVGNTVLFLEVLELCARIDRVLSCPRGSLLLAGVAGMGRRMAASVVAHMHGVATFTPKMTLNYATRNLMADLKAIVQASGIENQQMLLLLEDHQLSDPESLEIVNGLLATGEVPGLFRQEELEPLLAPLRDQAAEEGYRGSALSYFCHRVRRNLHIVLVLDCTDAEFTAKRESNPSFHKCCNVQWLTTWSRDTMKQLPRLILVGENASESTEKEIQALGFLKIHDGCDKPLVATPQHYMSLLRTYRDIYATKKTGIEKRRDHLKVGTSKLNEAKEMVDKLKSNAAEQRKLLAEKQAEADNALQQITTSMTSTSDQKMEMEALKEKMEQENKKLSKRKKEIDLELAQIEPLIQEAKAAVGSIKSDALSEIRSLRAPPDVIRDILEGVLRLMGIFDTSWVSMKSFLAKRGVKEEILGFDVRSVTPEIRQSVQELLVKNQSSFDVKNAKRASAAAAPLASWVQANVKYAEVLQKIGPLEAEQAKLKKNLSTAERRMDKLGSALEDVDQEVSRLRDRLNQFTKEAAQIEINLRSADETIGTAEEMVLQLEGEYQRWTKQLAGMEEELSQLPRRCLLASAFLTYLPAQPEEVRGSFVGRWCQMLGLADFRLCSFLGSEKEQLMWKAEGLPADPLSLENAVLLLQSPLCPFVIDPSSQATEWLKRHLKDLQLEVATQRDSNFLTTLELSVRFGKALLVRDVDYLEPLLYPLLRRDLINQGSRCVVQIGDKTVDYNETFKLFLVTQNASVVLPPFATSLVMTVNFTTTRAGLSEQLLQTVLGEEKPE
;
A
#
# COMPACT_ATOMS: atom_id res chain seq x y z
N SER A 1 -39.90 -55.63 1.68
CA SER A 1 -39.20 -56.90 1.37
C SER A 1 -37.88 -57.12 2.11
N HIS A 2 -37.14 -56.10 2.57
CA HIS A 2 -35.79 -56.30 3.14
C HIS A 2 -35.70 -56.53 4.67
N TYR A 3 -36.79 -56.34 5.43
CA TYR A 3 -36.84 -56.62 6.88
C TYR A 3 -36.96 -58.13 7.13
N VAL A 4 -35.87 -58.86 6.87
CA VAL A 4 -35.77 -60.30 7.10
C VAL A 4 -35.01 -60.54 8.40
N PHE A 5 -35.76 -60.79 9.47
CA PHE A 5 -35.21 -61.17 10.77
C PHE A 5 -35.49 -62.66 11.01
N THR A 6 -34.45 -63.43 11.31
CA THR A 6 -34.54 -64.87 11.53
C THR A 6 -33.84 -65.24 12.83
N PRO A 7 -34.02 -66.46 13.38
CA PRO A 7 -33.26 -66.91 14.55
C PRO A 7 -31.73 -66.82 14.37
N LYS A 8 -31.25 -66.82 13.13
CA LYS A 8 -29.85 -66.54 12.79
C LYS A 8 -29.41 -65.17 13.31
N THR A 9 -30.25 -64.14 13.23
CA THR A 9 -29.95 -62.80 13.74
C THR A 9 -29.76 -62.79 15.26
N LEU A 10 -30.54 -63.60 16.00
CA LEU A 10 -30.33 -63.77 17.44
C LEU A 10 -29.02 -64.50 17.75
N THR A 11 -28.65 -65.48 16.91
CA THR A 11 -27.36 -66.17 17.03
C THR A 11 -26.19 -65.24 16.71
N GLU A 12 -26.34 -64.38 15.69
CA GLU A 12 -25.37 -63.34 15.36
C GLU A 12 -25.23 -62.34 16.51
N TRP A 13 -26.35 -61.93 17.14
CA TRP A 13 -26.34 -61.06 18.32
C TRP A 13 -25.58 -61.70 19.48
N THR A 14 -25.94 -62.91 19.89
CA THR A 14 -25.30 -63.57 21.05
C THR A 14 -23.83 -63.88 20.79
N ARG A 15 -23.46 -64.34 19.59
CA ARG A 15 -22.05 -64.57 19.21
C ARG A 15 -21.27 -63.27 19.12
N GLY A 16 -21.88 -62.19 18.64
CA GLY A 16 -21.25 -60.88 18.52
C GLY A 16 -20.81 -60.31 19.87
N LEU A 17 -21.58 -60.55 20.93
CA LEU A 17 -21.26 -60.11 22.29
C LEU A 17 -19.93 -60.67 22.82
N LEU A 18 -19.52 -61.85 22.36
CA LEU A 18 -18.24 -62.46 22.75
C LEU A 18 -17.02 -61.65 22.31
N ARG A 19 -17.21 -60.71 21.37
CA ARG A 19 -16.16 -59.81 20.89
C ARG A 19 -15.99 -58.59 21.79
N TYR A 20 -16.99 -58.24 22.61
CA TYR A 20 -16.97 -57.02 23.39
C TYR A 20 -16.14 -57.21 24.66
N SER A 21 -15.16 -56.35 24.86
CA SER A 21 -14.47 -56.23 26.14
C SER A 21 -15.36 -55.46 27.12
N THR A 22 -15.59 -56.02 28.30
CA THR A 22 -16.30 -55.33 29.40
C THR A 22 -15.41 -54.33 30.14
N ALA A 23 -14.13 -54.22 29.76
CA ALA A 23 -13.21 -53.25 30.33
C ALA A 23 -13.61 -51.82 29.90
N GLY A 24 -14.01 -50.99 30.87
CA GLY A 24 -14.37 -49.59 30.65
C GLY A 24 -15.85 -49.33 30.32
N SER A 25 -16.68 -50.35 30.15
CA SER A 25 -18.14 -50.19 30.02
C SER A 25 -18.81 -50.04 31.40
N PRO A 26 -19.76 -49.11 31.60
CA PRO A 26 -20.45 -48.93 32.87
C PRO A 26 -21.35 -50.12 33.26
N SER A 27 -21.81 -50.89 32.27
CA SER A 27 -22.68 -52.07 32.43
C SER A 27 -22.54 -53.02 31.24
N VAL A 28 -22.77 -54.32 31.46
CA VAL A 28 -22.87 -55.34 30.39
C VAL A 28 -24.06 -55.06 29.45
N LEU A 29 -25.05 -54.29 29.93
CA LEU A 29 -26.21 -53.89 29.14
C LEU A 29 -25.84 -52.92 28.00
N GLU A 30 -24.83 -52.07 28.16
CA GLU A 30 -24.43 -51.10 27.13
C GLU A 30 -23.90 -51.81 25.86
N PRO A 31 -22.93 -52.75 25.92
CA PRO A 31 -22.54 -53.60 24.79
C PRO A 31 -23.71 -54.38 24.18
N TRP A 32 -24.62 -54.89 25.02
CA TRP A 32 -25.77 -55.66 24.57
C TRP A 32 -26.72 -54.82 23.71
N VAL A 33 -27.06 -53.62 24.18
CA VAL A 33 -27.88 -52.64 23.46
C VAL A 33 -27.17 -52.19 22.19
N TYR A 34 -25.88 -51.87 22.26
CA TYR A 34 -25.10 -51.43 21.10
C TYR A 34 -25.11 -52.48 20.00
N GLU A 35 -24.85 -53.75 20.34
CA GLU A 35 -24.85 -54.86 19.38
C GLU A 35 -26.23 -55.06 18.75
N GLY A 36 -27.31 -54.95 19.54
CA GLY A 36 -28.69 -55.02 19.06
C GLY A 36 -29.03 -53.89 18.09
N CYS A 37 -28.61 -52.65 18.40
CA CYS A 37 -28.75 -51.51 17.50
C CYS A 37 -28.00 -51.73 16.17
N ARG A 38 -26.77 -52.24 16.21
CA ARG A 38 -25.96 -52.48 15.00
C ARG A 38 -26.53 -53.58 14.09
N LEU A 39 -27.29 -54.54 14.63
CA LEU A 39 -27.91 -55.63 13.85
C LEU A 39 -29.31 -55.30 13.36
N LEU A 40 -30.11 -54.62 14.18
CA LEU A 40 -31.53 -54.39 13.93
C LEU A 40 -31.80 -52.95 13.48
N ARG A 41 -31.36 -51.96 14.25
CA ARG A 41 -31.63 -50.54 14.00
C ARG A 41 -31.01 -50.04 12.70
N ASP A 42 -29.77 -50.43 12.43
CA ASP A 42 -29.04 -49.98 11.22
C ASP A 42 -29.66 -50.52 9.92
N ARG A 43 -30.44 -51.62 9.99
CA ARG A 43 -31.19 -52.20 8.86
C ARG A 43 -32.51 -51.49 8.55
N LEU A 44 -32.96 -50.58 9.41
CA LEU A 44 -34.21 -49.83 9.23
C LEU A 44 -33.96 -48.64 8.30
N ALA A 45 -34.78 -48.53 7.25
CA ALA A 45 -34.67 -47.45 6.27
C ALA A 45 -35.21 -46.12 6.84
N ASP A 46 -36.42 -46.15 7.38
CA ASP A 46 -37.16 -44.95 7.79
C ASP A 46 -36.83 -44.51 9.22
N ASP A 47 -36.74 -43.19 9.44
CA ASP A 47 -36.49 -42.63 10.77
C ASP A 47 -37.64 -42.88 11.74
N GLU A 48 -38.88 -42.95 11.26
CA GLU A 48 -40.03 -43.37 12.07
C GLU A 48 -39.92 -44.82 12.54
N ALA A 49 -39.35 -45.70 11.73
CA ALA A 49 -39.12 -47.09 12.10
C ALA A 49 -38.00 -47.18 13.14
N LYS A 50 -36.92 -46.40 12.98
CA LYS A 50 -35.84 -46.28 13.98
C LYS A 50 -36.35 -45.74 15.31
N ALA A 51 -37.19 -44.70 15.30
CA ALA A 51 -37.79 -44.15 16.51
C ALA A 51 -38.70 -45.17 17.22
N ARG A 52 -39.49 -45.93 16.46
CA ARG A 52 -40.30 -47.04 17.01
C ARG A 52 -39.43 -48.13 17.63
N PHE A 53 -38.33 -48.50 16.99
CA PHE A 53 -37.36 -49.45 17.55
C PHE A 53 -36.76 -48.93 18.86
N ASP A 54 -36.32 -47.67 18.88
CA ASP A 54 -35.75 -47.03 20.08
C ASP A 54 -36.78 -47.00 21.24
N ALA A 55 -38.07 -46.78 20.94
CA ALA A 55 -39.16 -46.85 21.91
C ALA A 55 -39.41 -48.27 22.44
N ILE A 56 -39.40 -49.29 21.58
CA ILE A 56 -39.55 -50.69 21.97
C ILE A 56 -38.39 -51.12 22.87
N LEU A 57 -37.16 -50.84 22.45
CA LEU A 57 -35.96 -51.22 23.19
C LEU A 57 -35.90 -50.54 24.55
N SER A 58 -36.18 -49.23 24.61
CA SER A 58 -36.25 -48.51 25.89
C SER A 58 -37.38 -49.01 26.79
N GLY A 59 -38.53 -49.41 26.24
CA GLY A 59 -39.61 -50.04 27.00
C GLY A 59 -39.19 -51.34 27.68
N ILE A 60 -38.53 -52.23 26.93
CA ILE A 60 -38.02 -53.52 27.44
C ILE A 60 -36.93 -53.29 28.50
N LEU A 61 -36.00 -52.35 28.26
CA LEU A 61 -34.96 -52.01 29.23
C LEU A 61 -35.55 -51.54 30.57
N ARG A 62 -36.63 -50.76 30.53
CA ARG A 62 -37.33 -50.30 31.74
C ARG A 62 -38.10 -51.41 32.44
N SER A 63 -38.78 -52.30 31.69
CA SER A 63 -39.58 -53.37 32.31
C SER A 63 -38.71 -54.41 33.01
N ASP A 64 -37.61 -54.82 32.37
CA ASP A 64 -36.86 -55.99 32.78
C ASP A 64 -35.66 -55.63 33.68
N TRP A 65 -35.05 -54.46 33.48
CA TRP A 65 -33.85 -54.02 34.23
C TRP A 65 -34.05 -52.72 35.02
N GLY A 66 -35.19 -52.04 34.88
CA GLY A 66 -35.48 -50.78 35.59
C GLY A 66 -34.62 -49.58 35.17
N ASP A 67 -33.76 -49.71 34.16
CA ASP A 67 -32.84 -48.68 33.69
C ASP A 67 -32.87 -48.53 32.17
N SER A 68 -33.22 -47.34 31.67
CA SER A 68 -33.13 -47.01 30.23
C SER A 68 -31.86 -46.25 29.85
N SER A 69 -30.97 -45.96 30.80
CA SER A 69 -29.75 -45.16 30.56
C SER A 69 -28.79 -45.84 29.58
N ALA A 70 -28.79 -47.17 29.51
CA ALA A 70 -27.95 -47.96 28.61
C ALA A 70 -28.13 -47.60 27.12
N LEU A 71 -29.35 -47.19 26.70
CA LEU A 71 -29.59 -46.77 25.31
C LEU A 71 -28.95 -45.42 24.99
N GLU A 72 -29.01 -44.47 25.92
CA GLU A 72 -28.40 -43.16 25.74
C GLU A 72 -26.86 -43.23 25.87
N GLN A 73 -26.36 -44.06 26.78
CA GLN A 73 -24.93 -44.37 26.89
C GLN A 73 -24.40 -45.00 25.61
N ALA A 74 -25.12 -45.97 25.01
CA ALA A 74 -24.74 -46.61 23.75
C ALA A 74 -24.76 -45.66 22.54
N LYS A 75 -25.51 -44.55 22.58
CA LYS A 75 -25.46 -43.50 21.55
C LYS A 75 -24.26 -42.56 21.72
N GLY A 76 -23.75 -42.42 22.95
CA GLY A 76 -22.65 -41.52 23.28
C GLY A 76 -21.25 -42.13 23.10
N CYS A 77 -21.13 -43.45 22.99
CA CYS A 77 -19.85 -44.15 22.88
C CYS A 77 -19.69 -44.91 21.55
N PHE A 78 -18.45 -45.27 21.23
CA PHE A 78 -18.12 -46.11 20.07
C PHE A 78 -17.46 -47.39 20.53
N TYR A 79 -17.94 -48.53 20.01
CA TYR A 79 -17.22 -49.80 20.14
C TYR A 79 -16.51 -50.09 18.83
N VAL A 80 -15.18 -50.10 18.89
CA VAL A 80 -14.30 -50.28 17.74
C VAL A 80 -13.22 -51.31 18.04
N SER A 81 -12.62 -51.85 16.99
CA SER A 81 -11.57 -52.85 17.11
C SER A 81 -10.30 -52.31 17.77
N GLN A 82 -9.65 -53.15 18.59
CA GLN A 82 -8.35 -52.79 19.16
C GLN A 82 -7.26 -52.93 18.08
N GLY A 83 -6.50 -51.85 17.86
CA GLY A 83 -5.47 -51.74 16.83
C GLY A 83 -4.31 -52.71 17.06
N GLY A 84 -4.12 -53.61 16.09
CA GLY A 84 -3.01 -54.56 15.98
C GLY A 84 -3.09 -55.29 14.64
N ALA A 85 -1.95 -55.73 14.11
CA ALA A 85 -1.94 -56.59 12.91
C ALA A 85 -2.78 -57.84 13.18
N PHE A 86 -3.51 -58.31 12.17
CA PHE A 86 -4.23 -59.58 12.27
C PHE A 86 -3.23 -60.66 12.67
N SER A 87 -3.39 -61.27 13.85
CA SER A 87 -2.68 -62.51 14.10
C SER A 87 -3.21 -63.53 13.10
N SER A 88 -2.32 -64.34 12.52
CA SER A 88 -2.69 -65.49 11.67
C SER A 88 -3.66 -66.46 12.36
N HIS A 89 -3.86 -66.29 13.67
CA HIS A 89 -4.83 -66.97 14.52
C HIS A 89 -6.00 -66.06 14.94
N ALA A 90 -6.50 -65.21 14.04
CA ALA A 90 -7.74 -64.50 14.32
C ALA A 90 -8.85 -65.52 14.64
N SER A 91 -9.37 -65.44 15.86
CA SER A 91 -10.48 -66.24 16.35
C SER A 91 -11.61 -66.28 15.33
N GLU A 92 -12.34 -67.41 15.23
CA GLU A 92 -13.56 -67.50 14.40
C GLU A 92 -14.59 -66.41 14.72
N LEU A 93 -14.45 -65.74 15.87
CA LEU A 93 -15.28 -64.64 16.34
C LEU A 93 -14.85 -63.26 15.81
N GLY A 94 -13.64 -63.10 15.27
CA GLY A 94 -13.10 -61.82 14.80
C GLY A 94 -12.33 -61.03 15.88
N ARG A 95 -12.01 -59.75 15.60
CA ARG A 95 -11.27 -58.88 16.54
C ARG A 95 -12.14 -58.48 17.73
N SER A 96 -11.51 -58.34 18.90
CA SER A 96 -12.14 -57.78 20.10
C SER A 96 -12.47 -56.30 19.90
N LEU A 97 -13.58 -55.87 20.50
CA LEU A 97 -14.10 -54.52 20.44
C LEU A 97 -13.97 -53.88 21.82
N SER A 98 -13.47 -52.64 21.85
CA SER A 98 -13.35 -51.84 23.07
C SER A 98 -14.13 -50.55 22.97
N ARG A 99 -14.64 -50.10 24.12
CA ARG A 99 -15.34 -48.82 24.26
C ARG A 99 -14.34 -47.67 24.15
N LEU A 100 -14.62 -46.70 23.27
CA LEU A 100 -13.93 -45.43 23.15
C LEU A 100 -14.90 -44.27 23.28
N GLU A 101 -14.39 -43.16 23.81
CA GLU A 101 -15.08 -41.88 23.79
C GLU A 101 -14.97 -41.23 22.40
N ARG A 102 -15.88 -40.29 22.12
CA ARG A 102 -15.96 -39.60 20.83
C ARG A 102 -14.64 -38.90 20.44
N SER A 103 -13.99 -38.20 21.35
CA SER A 103 -12.75 -37.46 21.09
C SER A 103 -11.62 -38.37 20.63
N ASP A 104 -11.50 -39.53 21.28
CA ASP A 104 -10.42 -40.47 21.02
C ASP A 104 -10.64 -41.16 19.67
N TRP A 105 -11.88 -41.56 19.39
CA TRP A 105 -12.24 -42.14 18.10
C TRP A 105 -12.05 -41.16 16.95
N GLU A 106 -12.46 -39.91 17.15
CA GLU A 106 -12.25 -38.85 16.16
C GLU A 106 -10.76 -38.63 15.86
N GLY A 107 -9.90 -38.63 16.89
CA GLY A 107 -8.44 -38.54 16.72
C GLY A 107 -7.86 -39.70 15.91
N ILE A 108 -8.34 -40.93 16.15
CA ILE A 108 -7.91 -42.13 15.41
C ILE A 108 -8.34 -42.05 13.95
N VAL A 109 -9.62 -41.74 13.69
CA VAL A 109 -10.14 -41.62 12.31
C VAL A 109 -9.43 -40.50 11.56
N ARG A 110 -9.18 -39.36 12.20
CA ARG A 110 -8.45 -38.24 11.59
C ARG A 110 -7.04 -38.64 11.18
N LYS A 111 -6.32 -39.37 12.04
CA LYS A 111 -5.01 -39.92 11.71
C LYS A 111 -5.11 -40.90 10.53
N ALA A 112 -6.10 -41.78 10.53
CA ALA A 112 -6.30 -42.74 9.45
C ALA A 112 -6.61 -42.09 8.10
N VAL A 113 -7.46 -41.06 8.07
CA VAL A 113 -7.75 -40.27 6.87
C VAL A 113 -6.48 -39.59 6.36
N SER A 114 -5.66 -39.05 7.26
CA SER A 114 -4.38 -38.45 6.88
C SER A 114 -3.40 -39.47 6.30
N THR A 115 -3.21 -40.62 6.94
CA THR A 115 -2.33 -41.70 6.44
C THR A 115 -2.82 -42.22 5.09
N TYR A 116 -4.11 -42.51 4.95
CA TYR A 116 -4.70 -42.94 3.69
C TYR A 116 -4.55 -41.89 2.58
N GLY A 117 -4.70 -40.60 2.94
CA GLY A 117 -4.48 -39.44 2.07
C GLY A 117 -3.06 -39.35 1.50
N HIS A 118 -2.07 -39.78 2.28
CA HIS A 118 -0.67 -39.77 1.88
C HIS A 118 -0.25 -41.03 1.10
N GLU A 119 -0.76 -42.20 1.48
CA GLU A 119 -0.29 -43.49 0.95
C GLU A 119 -1.09 -44.01 -0.24
N VAL A 120 -2.39 -43.72 -0.31
CA VAL A 120 -3.30 -44.39 -1.26
C VAL A 120 -3.94 -43.41 -2.24
N GLN A 121 -4.73 -42.47 -1.73
CA GLN A 121 -5.51 -41.56 -2.57
C GLN A 121 -5.82 -40.29 -1.79
N GLU A 122 -5.75 -39.13 -2.47
CA GLU A 122 -6.09 -37.85 -1.85
C GLU A 122 -7.56 -37.86 -1.40
N VAL A 123 -7.75 -37.75 -0.09
CA VAL A 123 -9.06 -37.53 0.52
C VAL A 123 -9.10 -36.06 0.87
N GLY A 124 -9.44 -35.22 -0.12
CA GLY A 124 -9.45 -33.75 0.02
C GLY A 124 -10.20 -33.30 1.28
N ASN A 125 -9.92 -32.09 1.79
CA ASN A 125 -10.28 -31.59 3.14
C ASN A 125 -11.63 -32.11 3.69
N THR A 126 -11.61 -33.31 4.28
CA THR A 126 -12.80 -34.05 4.67
C THR A 126 -13.11 -33.72 6.11
N VAL A 127 -14.28 -33.14 6.32
CA VAL A 127 -14.77 -32.79 7.64
C VAL A 127 -15.29 -34.05 8.33
N LEU A 128 -14.79 -34.31 9.53
CA LEU A 128 -15.30 -35.37 10.40
C LEU A 128 -16.43 -34.82 11.26
N PHE A 129 -17.56 -35.49 11.24
CA PHE A 129 -18.72 -35.21 12.07
C PHE A 129 -19.34 -36.52 12.54
N LEU A 130 -20.31 -36.43 13.46
CA LEU A 130 -20.79 -37.58 14.23
C LEU A 130 -21.22 -38.76 13.35
N GLU A 131 -22.02 -38.53 12.31
CA GLU A 131 -22.53 -39.60 11.45
C GLU A 131 -21.43 -40.27 10.61
N VAL A 132 -20.36 -39.55 10.24
CA VAL A 132 -19.19 -40.15 9.57
C VAL A 132 -18.43 -41.03 10.55
N LEU A 133 -18.26 -40.58 11.80
CA LEU A 133 -17.61 -41.37 12.85
C LEU A 133 -18.42 -42.63 13.18
N GLU A 134 -19.75 -42.51 13.24
CA GLU A 134 -20.65 -43.65 13.38
C GLU A 134 -20.55 -44.61 12.20
N LEU A 135 -20.50 -44.10 10.96
CA LEU A 135 -20.34 -44.92 9.77
C LEU A 135 -19.02 -45.69 9.80
N CYS A 136 -17.91 -45.02 10.12
CA CYS A 136 -16.61 -45.66 10.28
C CYS A 136 -16.63 -46.75 11.36
N ALA A 137 -17.25 -46.48 12.52
CA ALA A 137 -17.36 -47.47 13.60
C ALA A 137 -18.24 -48.68 13.22
N ARG A 138 -19.32 -48.45 12.48
CA ARG A 138 -20.20 -49.52 11.96
C ARG A 138 -19.45 -50.39 10.93
N ILE A 139 -18.65 -49.78 10.06
CA ILE A 139 -17.83 -50.50 9.08
C ILE A 139 -16.71 -51.28 9.79
N ASP A 140 -16.00 -50.67 10.74
CA ASP A 140 -14.92 -51.30 11.53
C ASP A 140 -15.42 -52.58 12.21
N ARG A 141 -16.59 -52.50 12.87
CA ARG A 141 -17.22 -53.66 13.51
C ARG A 141 -17.41 -54.82 12.54
N VAL A 142 -17.86 -54.55 11.32
CA VAL A 142 -18.18 -55.57 10.31
C VAL A 142 -16.91 -56.10 9.65
N LEU A 143 -15.99 -55.24 9.21
CA LEU A 143 -14.74 -55.67 8.57
C LEU A 143 -13.82 -56.41 9.54
N SER A 144 -13.92 -56.14 10.84
CA SER A 144 -13.23 -56.90 11.89
C SER A 144 -13.76 -58.33 12.09
N CYS A 145 -14.91 -58.67 11.51
CA CYS A 145 -15.54 -59.99 11.59
C CYS A 145 -15.21 -60.81 10.34
N PRO A 146 -14.80 -62.09 10.46
CA PRO A 146 -14.65 -62.95 9.29
C PRO A 146 -16.02 -63.09 8.59
N ARG A 147 -16.02 -63.09 7.25
CA ARG A 147 -17.24 -63.05 6.41
C ARG A 147 -18.06 -61.74 6.51
N GLY A 148 -17.51 -60.70 7.13
CA GLY A 148 -18.18 -59.42 7.27
C GLY A 148 -18.27 -58.69 5.93
N SER A 149 -19.41 -58.78 5.26
CA SER A 149 -19.72 -58.01 4.05
C SER A 149 -20.77 -56.94 4.35
N LEU A 150 -20.76 -55.84 3.61
CA LEU A 150 -21.69 -54.71 3.81
C LEU A 150 -22.47 -54.37 2.55
N LEU A 151 -23.72 -53.96 2.76
CA LEU A 151 -24.53 -53.26 1.77
C LEU A 151 -24.81 -51.85 2.31
N LEU A 152 -24.16 -50.85 1.74
CA LEU A 152 -24.29 -49.44 2.08
C LEU A 152 -25.31 -48.77 1.15
N ALA A 153 -26.59 -48.94 1.48
CA ALA A 153 -27.70 -48.34 0.75
C ALA A 153 -27.92 -46.90 1.22
N GLY A 154 -27.85 -45.93 0.30
CA GLY A 154 -27.98 -44.53 0.69
C GLY A 154 -27.85 -43.56 -0.45
N VAL A 155 -27.99 -42.26 -0.17
CA VAL A 155 -27.91 -41.21 -1.18
C VAL A 155 -26.46 -40.79 -1.43
N ALA A 156 -26.15 -40.26 -2.62
CA ALA A 156 -24.85 -39.67 -2.92
C ALA A 156 -24.44 -38.58 -1.90
N GLY A 157 -23.14 -38.54 -1.57
CA GLY A 157 -22.55 -37.54 -0.67
C GLY A 157 -22.39 -37.96 0.79
N MET A 158 -22.92 -39.12 1.19
CA MET A 158 -22.82 -39.62 2.57
C MET A 158 -21.42 -40.12 2.98
N GLY A 159 -20.41 -40.05 2.11
CA GLY A 159 -19.04 -40.49 2.42
C GLY A 159 -18.84 -42.02 2.52
N ARG A 160 -19.78 -42.82 2.00
CA ARG A 160 -19.80 -44.30 2.09
C ARG A 160 -18.52 -44.97 1.58
N ARG A 161 -18.11 -44.62 0.35
CA ARG A 161 -16.87 -45.13 -0.26
C ARG A 161 -15.64 -44.76 0.58
N MET A 162 -15.51 -43.48 0.92
CA MET A 162 -14.37 -42.97 1.69
C MET A 162 -14.25 -43.69 3.04
N ALA A 163 -15.36 -43.81 3.79
CA ALA A 163 -15.38 -44.50 5.07
C ALA A 163 -14.97 -45.99 4.93
N ALA A 164 -15.47 -46.68 3.90
CA ALA A 164 -15.09 -48.07 3.63
C ALA A 164 -13.60 -48.22 3.32
N SER A 165 -13.06 -47.38 2.44
CA SER A 165 -11.64 -47.41 2.05
C SER A 165 -10.70 -47.05 3.19
N VAL A 166 -11.03 -46.02 3.98
CA VAL A 166 -10.22 -45.59 5.14
C VAL A 166 -10.20 -46.67 6.22
N VAL A 167 -11.35 -47.24 6.56
CA VAL A 167 -11.42 -48.31 7.58
C VAL A 167 -10.72 -49.59 7.11
N ALA A 168 -10.83 -49.94 5.82
CA ALA A 168 -10.08 -51.07 5.27
C ALA A 168 -8.57 -50.87 5.39
N HIS A 169 -8.09 -49.66 5.09
CA HIS A 169 -6.69 -49.27 5.25
C HIS A 169 -6.26 -49.31 6.72
N MET A 170 -7.09 -48.83 7.67
CA MET A 170 -6.84 -48.96 9.11
C MET A 170 -6.64 -50.40 9.56
N HIS A 171 -7.36 -51.34 8.96
CA HIS A 171 -7.24 -52.77 9.26
C HIS A 171 -6.08 -53.46 8.55
N GLY A 172 -5.41 -52.80 7.60
CA GLY A 172 -4.42 -53.41 6.71
C GLY A 172 -5.04 -54.35 5.66
N VAL A 173 -6.33 -54.19 5.36
CA VAL A 173 -7.04 -55.00 4.36
C VAL A 173 -6.79 -54.40 2.98
N ALA A 174 -6.28 -55.21 2.07
CA ALA A 174 -6.02 -54.76 0.71
C ALA A 174 -7.35 -54.51 -0.02
N THR A 175 -7.56 -53.28 -0.48
CA THR A 175 -8.79 -52.88 -1.17
C THR A 175 -8.64 -53.01 -2.67
N PHE A 176 -9.59 -53.68 -3.30
CA PHE A 176 -9.71 -53.81 -4.74
C PHE A 176 -11.04 -53.22 -5.22
N THR A 177 -10.95 -52.35 -6.22
CA THR A 177 -12.09 -51.78 -6.92
C THR A 177 -11.87 -51.99 -8.41
N PRO A 178 -12.81 -52.62 -9.13
CA PRO A 178 -12.65 -52.89 -10.56
C PRO A 178 -12.40 -51.62 -11.37
N LYS A 179 -11.39 -51.66 -12.24
CA LYS A 179 -11.01 -50.54 -13.10
C LYS A 179 -11.87 -50.57 -14.37
N MET A 180 -12.80 -49.63 -14.47
CA MET A 180 -13.75 -49.59 -15.58
C MET A 180 -13.08 -49.14 -16.88
N THR A 181 -13.15 -49.99 -17.91
CA THR A 181 -12.72 -49.67 -19.29
C THR A 181 -13.96 -49.50 -20.18
N LEU A 182 -13.80 -48.94 -21.39
CA LEU A 182 -14.93 -48.68 -22.33
C LEU A 182 -15.78 -49.92 -22.64
N ASN A 183 -15.15 -51.09 -22.70
CA ASN A 183 -15.80 -52.37 -22.99
C ASN A 183 -15.66 -53.32 -21.80
N TYR A 184 -15.81 -52.81 -20.57
CA TYR A 184 -15.79 -53.66 -19.39
C TYR A 184 -16.95 -54.65 -19.46
N ALA A 185 -16.63 -55.93 -19.56
CA ALA A 185 -17.60 -57.00 -19.69
C ALA A 185 -17.44 -58.02 -18.56
N THR A 186 -18.39 -58.96 -18.46
CA THR A 186 -18.36 -60.08 -17.50
C THR A 186 -17.03 -60.83 -17.49
N ARG A 187 -16.35 -60.94 -18.64
CA ARG A 187 -15.02 -61.57 -18.75
C ARG A 187 -13.94 -60.83 -17.96
N ASN A 188 -13.95 -59.50 -17.97
CA ASN A 188 -13.01 -58.68 -17.20
C ASN A 188 -13.27 -58.85 -15.70
N LEU A 189 -14.54 -58.81 -15.29
CA LEU A 189 -14.94 -59.07 -13.92
C LEU A 189 -14.51 -60.46 -13.44
N MET A 190 -14.70 -61.50 -14.26
CA MET A 190 -14.22 -62.85 -13.92
C MET A 190 -12.69 -62.89 -13.74
N ALA A 191 -11.91 -62.17 -14.56
CA ALA A 191 -10.46 -62.09 -14.41
C ALA A 191 -10.05 -61.37 -13.11
N ASP A 192 -10.69 -60.24 -12.81
CA ASP A 192 -10.50 -59.50 -11.56
C ASP A 192 -10.83 -60.38 -10.33
N LEU A 193 -11.97 -61.07 -10.39
CA LEU A 193 -12.41 -61.97 -9.32
C LEU A 193 -11.48 -63.17 -9.15
N LYS A 194 -10.90 -63.73 -10.23
CA LYS A 194 -9.89 -64.81 -10.11
C LYS A 194 -8.72 -64.35 -9.24
N ALA A 195 -8.18 -63.16 -9.49
CA ALA A 195 -7.05 -62.62 -8.73
C ALA A 195 -7.41 -62.43 -7.25
N ILE A 196 -8.58 -61.86 -6.96
CA ILE A 196 -9.06 -61.62 -5.59
C ILE A 196 -9.31 -62.93 -4.83
N VAL A 197 -9.95 -63.90 -5.49
CA VAL A 197 -10.29 -65.20 -4.92
C VAL A 197 -9.01 -66.03 -4.69
N GLN A 198 -7.99 -65.90 -5.55
CA GLN A 198 -6.67 -66.50 -5.33
C GLN A 198 -5.93 -65.88 -4.15
N ALA A 199 -5.85 -64.54 -4.07
CA ALA A 199 -5.20 -63.85 -2.95
C ALA A 199 -5.87 -64.18 -1.60
N SER A 200 -7.20 -64.15 -1.56
CA SER A 200 -7.96 -64.44 -0.33
C SER A 200 -7.94 -65.93 0.06
N GLY A 201 -8.03 -66.83 -0.92
CA GLY A 201 -8.13 -68.28 -0.67
C GLY A 201 -6.79 -69.00 -0.53
N ILE A 202 -5.77 -68.64 -1.33
CA ILE A 202 -4.46 -69.31 -1.36
C ILE A 202 -3.46 -68.60 -0.45
N GLU A 203 -3.27 -67.29 -0.66
CA GLU A 203 -2.28 -66.49 0.07
C GLU A 203 -2.76 -66.13 1.50
N ASN A 204 -4.02 -66.42 1.83
CA ASN A 204 -4.65 -66.09 3.11
C ASN A 204 -4.73 -64.58 3.39
N GLN A 205 -4.64 -63.74 2.36
CA GLN A 205 -4.66 -62.30 2.53
C GLN A 205 -6.09 -61.78 2.71
N GLN A 206 -6.29 -60.87 3.65
CA GLN A 206 -7.58 -60.18 3.77
C GLN A 206 -7.76 -59.20 2.61
N MET A 207 -8.84 -59.38 1.87
CA MET A 207 -9.17 -58.58 0.69
C MET A 207 -10.53 -57.92 0.86
N LEU A 208 -10.64 -56.65 0.49
CA LEU A 208 -11.90 -55.92 0.39
C LEU A 208 -12.23 -55.69 -1.07
N LEU A 209 -13.31 -56.29 -1.57
CA LEU A 209 -13.91 -55.97 -2.86
C LEU A 209 -14.95 -54.86 -2.68
N LEU A 210 -14.64 -53.66 -3.18
CA LEU A 210 -15.52 -52.50 -3.14
C LEU A 210 -16.17 -52.29 -4.51
N LEU A 211 -17.50 -52.36 -4.55
CA LEU A 211 -18.31 -52.22 -5.76
C LEU A 211 -19.32 -51.09 -5.62
N GLU A 212 -19.47 -50.30 -6.67
CA GLU A 212 -20.38 -49.15 -6.76
C GLU A 212 -21.40 -49.33 -7.91
N ASP A 213 -22.49 -48.55 -7.91
CA ASP A 213 -23.55 -48.65 -8.93
C ASP A 213 -23.04 -48.55 -10.38
N HIS A 214 -22.14 -47.60 -10.67
CA HIS A 214 -21.61 -47.38 -12.02
C HIS A 214 -20.79 -48.56 -12.56
N GLN A 215 -20.40 -49.50 -11.71
CA GLN A 215 -19.63 -50.70 -12.06
C GLN A 215 -20.53 -51.92 -12.26
N LEU A 216 -21.79 -51.82 -11.85
CA LEU A 216 -22.77 -52.92 -11.79
C LEU A 216 -23.90 -52.71 -12.78
N SER A 217 -23.57 -52.26 -14.00
CA SER A 217 -24.53 -52.05 -15.08
C SER A 217 -25.14 -53.36 -15.59
N ASP A 218 -24.34 -54.43 -15.64
CA ASP A 218 -24.77 -55.72 -16.18
C ASP A 218 -25.44 -56.59 -15.11
N PRO A 219 -26.65 -57.15 -15.37
CA PRO A 219 -27.32 -58.05 -14.44
C PRO A 219 -26.50 -59.31 -14.10
N GLU A 220 -25.75 -59.86 -15.06
CA GLU A 220 -24.87 -61.02 -14.85
C GLU A 220 -23.81 -60.76 -13.79
N SER A 221 -23.26 -59.54 -13.74
CA SER A 221 -22.26 -59.13 -12.76
C SER A 221 -22.82 -59.18 -11.33
N LEU A 222 -24.10 -58.82 -11.16
CA LEU A 222 -24.78 -58.89 -9.86
C LEU A 222 -24.99 -60.34 -9.42
N GLU A 223 -25.37 -61.24 -10.34
CA GLU A 223 -25.56 -62.66 -10.05
C GLU A 223 -24.26 -63.34 -9.59
N ILE A 224 -23.14 -62.98 -10.24
CA ILE A 224 -21.79 -63.45 -9.85
C ILE A 224 -21.46 -63.04 -8.41
N VAL A 225 -21.69 -61.77 -8.07
CA VAL A 225 -21.44 -61.26 -6.70
C VAL A 225 -22.40 -61.91 -5.70
N ASN A 226 -23.65 -62.15 -6.08
CA ASN A 226 -24.65 -62.85 -5.27
C ASN A 226 -24.24 -64.32 -4.99
N GLY A 227 -23.66 -65.01 -5.98
CA GLY A 227 -23.04 -66.32 -5.83
C GLY A 227 -21.86 -66.28 -4.86
N LEU A 228 -20.93 -65.36 -5.08
CA LEU A 228 -19.74 -65.19 -4.24
C LEU A 228 -20.10 -64.94 -2.76
N LEU A 229 -21.13 -64.15 -2.48
CA LEU A 229 -21.64 -63.90 -1.12
C LEU A 229 -22.31 -65.13 -0.47
N ALA A 230 -23.03 -65.94 -1.24
CA ALA A 230 -23.72 -67.13 -0.73
C ALA A 230 -22.78 -68.31 -0.56
N THR A 231 -22.07 -68.68 -1.64
CA THR A 231 -21.31 -69.91 -1.75
C THR A 231 -19.80 -69.70 -1.58
N GLY A 232 -19.29 -68.46 -1.71
CA GLY A 232 -17.83 -68.24 -1.76
C GLY A 232 -17.20 -68.81 -3.03
N GLU A 233 -18.04 -69.18 -4.00
CA GLU A 233 -17.68 -69.81 -5.26
C GLU A 233 -18.50 -69.16 -6.36
N VAL A 234 -17.88 -68.96 -7.51
CA VAL A 234 -18.54 -68.45 -8.71
C VAL A 234 -18.52 -69.56 -9.76
N PRO A 235 -19.70 -70.04 -10.23
CA PRO A 235 -19.77 -71.04 -11.28
C PRO A 235 -19.00 -70.59 -12.53
N GLY A 236 -18.16 -71.48 -13.08
CA GLY A 236 -17.39 -71.19 -14.30
C GLY A 236 -16.19 -70.25 -14.12
N LEU A 237 -15.86 -69.84 -12.88
CA LEU A 237 -14.69 -68.98 -12.61
C LEU A 237 -13.39 -69.70 -12.94
N PHE A 238 -13.20 -70.93 -12.45
CA PHE A 238 -12.03 -71.75 -12.75
C PHE A 238 -12.42 -72.95 -13.61
N ARG A 239 -11.58 -73.31 -14.58
CA ARG A 239 -11.71 -74.59 -15.29
C ARG A 239 -11.25 -75.73 -14.35
N GLN A 240 -11.74 -76.95 -14.57
CA GLN A 240 -11.32 -78.11 -13.75
C GLN A 240 -9.80 -78.32 -13.78
N GLU A 241 -9.17 -78.08 -14.93
CA GLU A 241 -7.71 -78.12 -15.13
C GLU A 241 -6.96 -77.05 -14.32
N GLU A 242 -7.58 -75.89 -14.08
CA GLU A 242 -7.01 -74.79 -13.28
C GLU A 242 -7.17 -75.05 -11.78
N LEU A 243 -8.22 -75.76 -11.34
CA LEU A 243 -8.52 -75.98 -9.93
C LEU A 243 -7.52 -76.92 -9.24
N GLU A 244 -7.17 -78.04 -9.88
CA GLU A 244 -6.30 -79.05 -9.26
C GLU A 244 -4.93 -78.50 -8.80
N PRO A 245 -4.18 -77.71 -9.60
CA PRO A 245 -2.93 -77.11 -9.14
C PRO A 245 -3.13 -76.02 -8.08
N LEU A 246 -4.25 -75.27 -8.12
CA LEU A 246 -4.55 -74.25 -7.10
C LEU A 246 -4.89 -74.88 -5.74
N LEU A 247 -5.56 -76.03 -5.73
CA LEU A 247 -5.99 -76.72 -4.53
C LEU A 247 -4.91 -77.62 -3.92
N ALA A 248 -3.91 -78.04 -4.70
CA ALA A 248 -2.81 -78.89 -4.23
C ALA A 248 -2.13 -78.39 -2.93
N PRO A 249 -1.65 -77.13 -2.84
CA PRO A 249 -1.00 -76.64 -1.61
C PRO A 249 -1.98 -76.51 -0.42
N LEU A 250 -3.28 -76.42 -0.68
CA LEU A 250 -4.29 -76.27 0.36
C LEU A 250 -4.67 -77.58 1.05
N ARG A 251 -4.33 -78.74 0.46
CA ARG A 251 -4.63 -80.05 1.05
C ARG A 251 -3.83 -80.27 2.34
N ASP A 252 -2.54 -79.93 2.30
CA ASP A 252 -1.64 -80.06 3.45
C ASP A 252 -2.05 -79.06 4.54
N GLN A 253 -2.33 -77.80 4.16
CA GLN A 253 -2.79 -76.77 5.09
C GLN A 253 -4.16 -77.10 5.73
N ALA A 254 -5.09 -77.68 4.96
CA ALA A 254 -6.37 -78.15 5.49
C ALA A 254 -6.20 -79.27 6.53
N ALA A 255 -5.24 -80.17 6.31
CA ALA A 255 -4.93 -81.25 7.26
C ALA A 255 -4.27 -80.70 8.54
N GLU A 256 -3.36 -79.73 8.42
CA GLU A 256 -2.73 -79.04 9.55
C GLU A 256 -3.76 -78.28 10.42
N GLU A 257 -4.72 -77.61 9.79
CA GLU A 257 -5.82 -76.91 10.48
C GLU A 257 -6.95 -77.84 10.94
N GLY A 258 -6.88 -79.15 10.63
CA GLY A 258 -7.87 -80.14 11.03
C GLY A 258 -9.23 -80.01 10.34
N TYR A 259 -9.30 -79.36 9.17
CA TYR A 259 -10.54 -79.14 8.43
C TYR A 259 -11.06 -80.46 7.83
N ARG A 260 -12.31 -80.82 8.17
CA ARG A 260 -12.97 -82.03 7.68
C ARG A 260 -13.86 -81.72 6.48
N GLY A 261 -13.26 -81.64 5.30
CA GLY A 261 -13.97 -81.43 4.04
C GLY A 261 -13.06 -81.59 2.83
N SER A 262 -13.61 -81.38 1.64
CA SER A 262 -12.81 -81.36 0.40
C SER A 262 -11.89 -80.13 0.35
N ALA A 263 -10.81 -80.22 -0.43
CA ALA A 263 -9.90 -79.09 -0.66
C ALA A 263 -10.63 -77.86 -1.23
N LEU A 264 -11.62 -78.07 -2.12
CA LEU A 264 -12.44 -77.00 -2.67
C LEU A 264 -13.32 -76.35 -1.60
N SER A 265 -13.97 -77.13 -0.72
CA SER A 265 -14.76 -76.57 0.38
C SER A 265 -13.89 -75.80 1.39
N TYR A 266 -12.65 -76.24 1.61
CA TYR A 266 -11.68 -75.53 2.43
C TYR A 266 -11.23 -74.21 1.77
N PHE A 267 -10.98 -74.23 0.47
CA PHE A 267 -10.70 -73.03 -0.32
C PHE A 267 -11.85 -72.01 -0.23
N CYS A 268 -13.09 -72.42 -0.51
CA CYS A 268 -14.27 -71.56 -0.40
C CYS A 268 -14.48 -71.07 1.04
N HIS A 269 -14.12 -71.88 2.05
CA HIS A 269 -14.15 -71.46 3.45
C HIS A 269 -13.15 -70.32 3.72
N ARG A 270 -11.91 -70.43 3.23
CA ARG A 270 -10.88 -69.37 3.34
C ARG A 270 -11.25 -68.11 2.57
N VAL A 271 -11.76 -68.26 1.35
CA VAL A 271 -12.28 -67.14 0.56
C VAL A 271 -13.33 -66.38 1.36
N ARG A 272 -14.36 -67.06 1.88
CA ARG A 272 -15.39 -66.37 2.70
C ARG A 272 -14.83 -65.75 3.97
N ARG A 273 -13.82 -66.36 4.60
CA ARG A 273 -13.21 -65.86 5.85
C ARG A 273 -12.47 -64.54 5.61
N ASN A 274 -11.73 -64.45 4.50
CA ASN A 274 -10.78 -63.37 4.23
C ASN A 274 -11.30 -62.32 3.24
N LEU A 275 -12.27 -62.68 2.39
CA LEU A 275 -12.88 -61.77 1.44
C LEU A 275 -14.06 -61.04 2.07
N HIS A 276 -13.95 -59.72 2.10
CA HIS A 276 -15.01 -58.81 2.48
C HIS A 276 -15.56 -58.16 1.22
N ILE A 277 -16.88 -58.08 1.08
CA ILE A 277 -17.52 -57.42 -0.06
C ILE A 277 -18.31 -56.22 0.46
N VAL A 278 -18.06 -55.04 -0.11
CA VAL A 278 -18.80 -53.82 0.21
C VAL A 278 -19.49 -53.31 -1.04
N LEU A 279 -20.81 -53.26 -0.99
CA LEU A 279 -21.67 -52.75 -2.06
C LEU A 279 -22.14 -51.35 -1.68
N VAL A 280 -21.82 -50.35 -2.50
CA VAL A 280 -22.29 -48.96 -2.34
C VAL A 280 -23.35 -48.71 -3.41
N LEU A 281 -24.62 -48.76 -3.01
CA LEU A 281 -25.76 -48.64 -3.93
C LEU A 281 -26.64 -47.43 -3.57
N ASP A 282 -27.11 -46.69 -4.57
CA ASP A 282 -28.03 -45.58 -4.41
C ASP A 282 -29.46 -46.06 -4.24
N CYS A 283 -30.09 -45.71 -3.12
CA CYS A 283 -31.46 -46.13 -2.83
C CYS A 283 -32.53 -45.33 -3.60
N THR A 284 -32.15 -44.22 -4.25
CA THR A 284 -33.05 -43.39 -5.06
C THR A 284 -33.13 -43.84 -6.52
N ASP A 285 -32.25 -44.74 -6.94
CA ASP A 285 -32.30 -45.33 -8.27
C ASP A 285 -33.58 -46.18 -8.43
N ALA A 286 -34.25 -46.05 -9.58
CA ALA A 286 -35.49 -46.77 -9.88
C ALA A 286 -35.26 -48.29 -9.91
N GLU A 287 -34.08 -48.72 -10.35
CA GLU A 287 -33.72 -50.14 -10.45
C GLU A 287 -33.24 -50.75 -9.14
N PHE A 288 -32.98 -49.94 -8.11
CA PHE A 288 -32.40 -50.41 -6.83
C PHE A 288 -33.24 -51.53 -6.20
N THR A 289 -34.57 -51.38 -6.19
CA THR A 289 -35.47 -52.40 -5.62
C THR A 289 -35.42 -53.69 -6.41
N ALA A 290 -35.42 -53.62 -7.75
CA ALA A 290 -35.37 -54.79 -8.62
C ALA A 290 -34.02 -55.52 -8.51
N LYS A 291 -32.90 -54.78 -8.50
CA LYS A 291 -31.54 -55.30 -8.29
C LYS A 291 -31.44 -56.05 -6.96
N ARG A 292 -32.02 -55.50 -5.89
CA ARG A 292 -32.03 -56.14 -4.56
C ARG A 292 -32.89 -57.39 -4.49
N GLU A 293 -34.09 -57.37 -5.08
CA GLU A 293 -35.02 -58.50 -5.00
C GLU A 293 -34.55 -59.71 -5.82
N SER A 294 -33.87 -59.45 -6.94
CA SER A 294 -33.24 -60.48 -7.77
C SER A 294 -32.04 -61.14 -7.08
N ASN A 295 -31.39 -60.44 -6.14
CA ASN A 295 -30.14 -60.88 -5.49
C ASN A 295 -30.31 -61.05 -3.97
N PRO A 296 -30.84 -62.20 -3.51
CA PRO A 296 -31.19 -62.39 -2.11
C PRO A 296 -29.99 -62.45 -1.16
N SER A 297 -28.79 -62.79 -1.63
CA SER A 297 -27.59 -62.84 -0.78
C SER A 297 -27.20 -61.46 -0.24
N PHE A 298 -27.57 -60.39 -0.94
CA PHE A 298 -27.23 -59.02 -0.53
C PHE A 298 -27.83 -58.63 0.82
N HIS A 299 -29.03 -59.13 1.17
CA HIS A 299 -29.64 -58.86 2.48
C HIS A 299 -29.48 -60.01 3.48
N LYS A 300 -29.18 -61.23 3.01
CA LYS A 300 -28.99 -62.42 3.87
C LYS A 300 -27.57 -62.56 4.41
N CYS A 301 -26.57 -62.18 3.62
CA CYS A 301 -25.15 -62.36 3.93
C CYS A 301 -24.47 -61.05 4.33
N CYS A 302 -24.89 -59.91 3.79
CA CYS A 302 -24.30 -58.62 4.16
C CYS A 302 -25.03 -57.97 5.34
N ASN A 303 -24.30 -57.17 6.11
CA ASN A 303 -24.90 -56.22 7.03
C ASN A 303 -25.39 -55.00 6.22
N VAL A 304 -26.71 -54.79 6.21
CA VAL A 304 -27.35 -53.70 5.47
C VAL A 304 -27.39 -52.45 6.32
N GLN A 305 -26.86 -51.35 5.81
CA GLN A 305 -26.88 -50.05 6.46
C GLN A 305 -27.59 -49.04 5.57
N TRP A 306 -28.60 -48.38 6.13
CA TRP A 306 -29.35 -47.32 5.43
C TRP A 306 -28.86 -45.94 5.83
N LEU A 307 -28.48 -45.16 4.83
CA LEU A 307 -27.89 -43.82 4.98
C LEU A 307 -28.59 -42.86 4.03
N THR A 308 -29.77 -42.38 4.44
CA THR A 308 -30.64 -41.55 3.61
C THR A 308 -30.24 -40.07 3.67
N THR A 309 -30.09 -39.51 4.87
CA THR A 309 -29.77 -38.08 5.08
C THR A 309 -28.94 -37.86 6.34
N TRP A 310 -28.24 -36.73 6.43
CA TRP A 310 -27.62 -36.28 7.67
C TRP A 310 -28.64 -35.74 8.67
N SER A 311 -28.30 -35.74 9.95
CA SER A 311 -29.15 -35.09 10.95
C SER A 311 -29.18 -33.57 10.73
N ARG A 312 -30.29 -32.93 11.15
CA ARG A 312 -30.41 -31.46 11.08
C ARG A 312 -29.31 -30.75 11.88
N ASP A 313 -28.84 -31.34 12.97
CA ASP A 313 -27.80 -30.74 13.81
C ASP A 313 -26.45 -30.77 13.11
N THR A 314 -26.10 -31.88 12.46
CA THR A 314 -24.91 -31.97 11.62
C THR A 314 -24.97 -31.00 10.45
N MET A 315 -26.11 -30.90 9.75
CA MET A 315 -26.24 -29.96 8.64
C MET A 315 -26.09 -28.49 9.06
N LYS A 316 -26.44 -28.13 10.30
CA LYS A 316 -26.18 -26.80 10.88
C LYS A 316 -24.70 -26.57 11.21
N GLN A 317 -23.97 -27.62 11.60
CA GLN A 317 -22.55 -27.53 11.96
C GLN A 317 -21.63 -27.50 10.73
N LEU A 318 -22.01 -28.15 9.63
CA LEU A 318 -21.18 -28.27 8.42
C LEU A 318 -20.69 -26.94 7.82
N PRO A 319 -21.53 -25.88 7.67
CA PRO A 319 -21.05 -24.60 7.19
C PRO A 319 -19.91 -24.03 8.03
N ARG A 320 -19.96 -24.16 9.35
CA ARG A 320 -18.87 -23.71 10.24
C ARG A 320 -17.59 -24.49 9.95
N LEU A 321 -17.68 -25.82 9.91
CA LEU A 321 -16.52 -26.69 9.75
C LEU A 321 -15.83 -26.52 8.38
N ILE A 322 -16.60 -26.29 7.30
CA ILE A 322 -16.07 -26.18 5.93
C ILE A 322 -15.55 -24.77 5.62
N LEU A 323 -16.23 -23.72 6.11
CA LEU A 323 -15.93 -22.34 5.72
C LEU A 323 -14.85 -21.67 6.58
N VAL A 324 -14.81 -21.96 7.88
CA VAL A 324 -13.90 -21.31 8.83
C VAL A 324 -12.91 -22.29 9.44
N GLY A 325 -13.27 -23.57 9.50
CA GLY A 325 -12.50 -24.60 10.22
C GLY A 325 -12.77 -24.56 11.73
N GLU A 326 -11.98 -25.32 12.48
CA GLU A 326 -12.21 -25.56 13.92
C GLU A 326 -11.96 -24.31 14.80
N ASN A 327 -11.16 -23.35 14.33
CA ASN A 327 -10.71 -22.18 15.09
C ASN A 327 -11.59 -20.92 14.92
N ALA A 328 -12.88 -21.08 14.62
CA ALA A 328 -13.80 -19.97 14.39
C ALA A 328 -14.11 -19.17 15.67
N SER A 329 -14.19 -17.82 15.56
CA SER A 329 -14.73 -16.98 16.64
C SER A 329 -16.25 -17.10 16.76
N GLU A 330 -16.81 -16.94 17.96
CA GLU A 330 -18.27 -17.01 18.21
C GLU A 330 -19.08 -16.01 17.38
N SER A 331 -18.50 -14.85 17.02
CA SER A 331 -19.16 -13.85 16.18
C SER A 331 -19.36 -14.36 14.74
N THR A 332 -18.32 -14.96 14.17
CA THR A 332 -18.33 -15.53 12.81
C THR A 332 -19.31 -16.71 12.73
N GLU A 333 -19.43 -17.48 13.80
CA GLU A 333 -20.37 -18.60 13.88
C GLU A 333 -21.84 -18.13 13.82
N LYS A 334 -22.19 -17.09 14.58
CA LYS A 334 -23.55 -16.51 14.54
C LYS A 334 -23.89 -15.94 13.16
N GLU A 335 -22.93 -15.31 12.51
CA GLU A 335 -23.09 -14.78 11.15
C GLU A 335 -23.35 -15.91 10.14
N ILE A 336 -22.59 -17.00 10.17
CA ILE A 336 -22.76 -18.14 9.26
C ILE A 336 -24.09 -18.86 9.49
N GLN A 337 -24.48 -19.06 10.76
CA GLN A 337 -25.78 -19.64 11.09
C GLN A 337 -26.95 -18.78 10.61
N ALA A 338 -26.79 -17.45 10.62
CA ALA A 338 -27.79 -16.50 10.13
C ALA A 338 -27.96 -16.52 8.59
N LEU A 339 -26.98 -17.01 7.82
CA LEU A 339 -27.04 -17.06 6.35
C LEU A 339 -28.08 -18.07 5.82
N GLY A 340 -28.52 -19.05 6.62
CA GLY A 340 -29.67 -19.89 6.28
C GLY A 340 -29.44 -20.98 5.22
N PHE A 341 -28.21 -21.51 5.08
CA PHE A 341 -27.86 -22.61 4.16
C PHE A 341 -28.84 -23.79 4.20
N LEU A 342 -29.18 -24.26 5.42
CA LEU A 342 -30.10 -25.38 5.61
C LEU A 342 -31.51 -25.08 5.08
N LYS A 343 -32.00 -23.83 5.23
CA LYS A 343 -33.32 -23.44 4.73
C LYS A 343 -33.39 -23.46 3.21
N ILE A 344 -32.30 -23.08 2.53
CA ILE A 344 -32.19 -23.19 1.07
C ILE A 344 -32.25 -24.65 0.66
N HIS A 345 -31.46 -25.52 1.31
CA HIS A 345 -31.42 -26.95 1.00
C HIS A 345 -32.77 -27.63 1.21
N ASP A 346 -33.39 -27.46 2.39
CA ASP A 346 -34.72 -28.01 2.71
C ASP A 346 -35.80 -27.52 1.72
N GLY A 347 -35.69 -26.29 1.24
CA GLY A 347 -36.60 -25.71 0.26
C GLY A 347 -36.47 -26.29 -1.16
N CYS A 348 -35.36 -26.96 -1.46
CA CYS A 348 -35.08 -27.59 -2.75
C CYS A 348 -35.41 -29.09 -2.78
N ASP A 349 -35.55 -29.73 -1.62
CA ASP A 349 -35.66 -31.19 -1.50
C ASP A 349 -36.88 -31.78 -2.24
N LYS A 350 -38.07 -31.22 -2.00
CA LYS A 350 -39.34 -31.71 -2.57
C LYS A 350 -39.51 -31.51 -4.10
N PRO A 351 -39.09 -30.37 -4.70
CA PRO A 351 -39.21 -30.17 -6.14
C PRO A 351 -38.00 -30.64 -6.96
N LEU A 352 -36.79 -30.76 -6.36
CA LEU A 352 -35.53 -30.94 -7.10
C LEU A 352 -34.70 -32.16 -6.66
N VAL A 353 -35.16 -32.95 -5.67
CA VAL A 353 -34.47 -34.13 -5.13
C VAL A 353 -33.04 -33.78 -4.68
N ALA A 354 -32.95 -32.90 -3.68
CA ALA A 354 -31.68 -32.41 -3.18
C ALA A 354 -30.94 -33.50 -2.40
N THR A 355 -29.66 -33.73 -2.70
CA THR A 355 -28.84 -34.74 -2.04
C THR A 355 -27.84 -34.10 -1.06
N PRO A 356 -27.34 -34.84 -0.06
CA PRO A 356 -26.23 -34.37 0.79
C PRO A 356 -24.99 -33.93 -0.03
N GLN A 357 -24.75 -34.57 -1.18
CA GLN A 357 -23.70 -34.14 -2.11
C GLN A 357 -23.96 -32.72 -2.65
N HIS A 358 -25.18 -32.39 -3.03
CA HIS A 358 -25.54 -31.02 -3.44
C HIS A 358 -25.29 -30.03 -2.31
N TYR A 359 -25.59 -30.39 -1.05
CA TYR A 359 -25.30 -29.52 0.10
C TYR A 359 -23.78 -29.27 0.26
N MET A 360 -22.95 -30.31 0.09
CA MET A 360 -21.49 -30.14 0.10
C MET A 360 -21.00 -29.28 -1.06
N SER A 361 -21.53 -29.50 -2.26
CA SER A 361 -21.21 -28.69 -3.45
C SER A 361 -21.60 -27.23 -3.25
N LEU A 362 -22.75 -26.94 -2.63
CA LEU A 362 -23.16 -25.59 -2.25
C LEU A 362 -22.13 -24.91 -1.36
N LEU A 363 -21.69 -25.60 -0.29
CA LEU A 363 -20.75 -25.03 0.68
C LEU A 363 -19.36 -24.79 0.08
N ARG A 364 -18.87 -25.71 -0.75
CA ARG A 364 -17.59 -25.55 -1.47
C ARG A 364 -17.66 -24.42 -2.48
N THR A 365 -18.72 -24.38 -3.29
CA THR A 365 -18.93 -23.31 -4.29
C THR A 365 -19.08 -21.95 -3.62
N TYR A 366 -19.76 -21.88 -2.46
CA TYR A 366 -19.85 -20.66 -1.66
C TYR A 366 -18.48 -20.18 -1.18
N ARG A 367 -17.68 -21.08 -0.61
CA ARG A 367 -16.32 -20.76 -0.15
C ARG A 367 -15.49 -20.16 -1.28
N ASP A 368 -15.50 -20.81 -2.45
CA ASP A 368 -14.64 -20.44 -3.57
C ASP A 368 -15.09 -19.10 -4.21
N ILE A 369 -16.40 -18.90 -4.37
CA ILE A 369 -16.97 -17.63 -4.87
C ILE A 369 -16.74 -16.50 -3.87
N TYR A 370 -17.00 -16.75 -2.58
CA TYR A 370 -16.81 -15.75 -1.54
C TYR A 370 -15.35 -15.32 -1.42
N ALA A 371 -14.41 -16.26 -1.44
CA ALA A 371 -12.98 -15.95 -1.42
C ALA A 371 -12.57 -15.12 -2.64
N THR A 372 -12.99 -15.51 -3.84
CA THR A 372 -12.69 -14.80 -5.09
C THR A 372 -13.26 -13.38 -5.09
N LYS A 373 -14.54 -13.23 -4.72
CA LYS A 373 -15.20 -11.92 -4.71
C LYS A 373 -14.68 -11.01 -3.60
N LYS A 374 -14.45 -11.55 -2.39
CA LYS A 374 -13.90 -10.78 -1.27
C LYS A 374 -12.52 -10.25 -1.60
N THR A 375 -11.61 -11.10 -2.09
CA THR A 375 -10.26 -10.67 -2.47
C THR A 375 -10.27 -9.68 -3.65
N GLY A 376 -11.20 -9.85 -4.61
CA GLY A 376 -11.40 -8.89 -5.70
C GLY A 376 -11.85 -7.50 -5.20
N ILE A 377 -12.82 -7.45 -4.29
CA ILE A 377 -13.31 -6.19 -3.70
C ILE A 377 -12.23 -5.56 -2.82
N GLU A 378 -11.53 -6.34 -2.00
CA GLU A 378 -10.44 -5.86 -1.14
C GLU A 378 -9.30 -5.24 -1.96
N LYS A 379 -8.85 -5.90 -3.05
CA LYS A 379 -7.84 -5.34 -3.96
C LYS A 379 -8.29 -4.01 -4.57
N ARG A 380 -9.54 -3.93 -5.02
CA ARG A 380 -10.10 -2.71 -5.62
C ARG A 380 -10.24 -1.59 -4.59
N ARG A 381 -10.69 -1.92 -3.37
CA ARG A 381 -10.77 -1.00 -2.23
C ARG A 381 -9.38 -0.46 -1.88
N ASP A 382 -8.39 -1.33 -1.75
CA ASP A 382 -7.04 -0.94 -1.37
C ASP A 382 -6.40 -0.06 -2.44
N HIS A 383 -6.61 -0.37 -3.73
CA HIS A 383 -6.18 0.48 -4.83
C HIS A 383 -6.82 1.88 -4.79
N LEU A 384 -8.14 1.96 -4.64
CA LEU A 384 -8.84 3.25 -4.54
C LEU A 384 -8.44 4.02 -3.28
N LYS A 385 -8.23 3.34 -2.15
CA LYS A 385 -7.79 3.95 -0.89
C LYS A 385 -6.39 4.55 -1.01
N VAL A 386 -5.48 3.87 -1.72
CA VAL A 386 -4.17 4.45 -2.05
C VAL A 386 -4.33 5.67 -2.95
N GLY A 387 -5.19 5.59 -3.97
CA GLY A 387 -5.49 6.71 -4.87
C GLY A 387 -6.04 7.95 -4.14
N THR A 388 -7.03 7.77 -3.27
CA THR A 388 -7.60 8.87 -2.48
C THR A 388 -6.63 9.41 -1.44
N SER A 389 -5.81 8.56 -0.82
CA SER A 389 -4.71 8.99 0.07
C SER A 389 -3.71 9.87 -0.67
N LYS A 390 -3.30 9.48 -1.88
CA LYS A 390 -2.36 10.27 -2.69
C LYS A 390 -2.94 11.61 -3.13
N LEU A 391 -4.23 11.67 -3.43
CA LEU A 391 -4.91 12.93 -3.73
C LEU A 391 -4.98 13.84 -2.49
N ASN A 392 -5.27 13.29 -1.31
CA ASN A 392 -5.23 14.06 -0.06
C ASN A 392 -3.81 14.58 0.24
N GLU A 393 -2.79 13.74 0.09
CA GLU A 393 -1.38 14.15 0.25
C GLU A 393 -1.00 15.27 -0.72
N ALA A 394 -1.43 15.18 -1.99
CA ALA A 394 -1.20 16.21 -2.99
C ALA A 394 -1.90 17.53 -2.62
N LYS A 395 -3.15 17.47 -2.15
CA LYS A 395 -3.90 18.64 -1.68
C LYS A 395 -3.20 19.32 -0.49
N GLU A 396 -2.77 18.55 0.50
CA GLU A 396 -2.00 19.07 1.64
C GLU A 396 -0.66 19.68 1.22
N MET A 397 0.02 19.09 0.24
CA MET A 397 1.29 19.62 -0.28
C MET A 397 1.08 20.96 -0.99
N VAL A 398 0.03 21.07 -1.79
CA VAL A 398 -0.36 22.32 -2.46
C VAL A 398 -0.72 23.39 -1.42
N ASP A 399 -1.50 23.05 -0.39
CA ASP A 399 -1.85 23.99 0.69
C ASP A 399 -0.61 24.49 1.46
N LYS A 400 0.35 23.60 1.75
CA LYS A 400 1.64 23.98 2.36
C LYS A 400 2.46 24.89 1.46
N LEU A 401 2.52 24.61 0.15
CA LEU A 401 3.22 25.46 -0.82
C LEU A 401 2.59 26.85 -0.91
N LYS A 402 1.25 26.95 -0.90
CA LYS A 402 0.53 28.23 -0.85
C LYS A 402 0.84 29.03 0.41
N SER A 403 0.86 28.37 1.57
CA SER A 403 1.22 29.02 2.84
C SER A 403 2.65 29.58 2.80
N ASN A 404 3.61 28.77 2.33
CA ASN A 404 5.00 29.19 2.22
C ASN A 404 5.18 30.33 1.21
N ALA A 405 4.48 30.28 0.07
CA ALA A 405 4.49 31.35 -0.92
C ALA A 405 3.87 32.65 -0.36
N ALA A 406 2.82 32.56 0.46
CA ALA A 406 2.24 33.72 1.13
C ALA A 406 3.20 34.36 2.14
N GLU A 407 3.94 33.57 2.91
CA GLU A 407 4.99 34.07 3.80
C GLU A 407 6.13 34.74 3.02
N GLN A 408 6.58 34.12 1.92
CA GLN A 408 7.62 34.72 1.07
C GLN A 408 7.15 35.99 0.37
N ARG A 409 5.88 36.11 -0.04
CA ARG A 409 5.30 37.36 -0.55
C ARG A 409 5.37 38.48 0.47
N LYS A 410 5.06 38.17 1.73
CA LYS A 410 5.14 39.13 2.83
C LYS A 410 6.58 39.57 3.07
N LEU A 411 7.52 38.62 3.12
CA LEU A 411 8.94 38.91 3.30
C LEU A 411 9.52 39.74 2.15
N LEU A 412 9.10 39.46 0.90
CA LEU A 412 9.50 40.24 -0.27
C LEU A 412 9.04 41.69 -0.16
N ALA A 413 7.78 41.93 0.25
CA ALA A 413 7.25 43.27 0.44
C ALA A 413 7.99 44.03 1.55
N GLU A 414 8.33 43.37 2.66
CA GLU A 414 9.15 43.95 3.73
C GLU A 414 10.55 44.33 3.22
N LYS A 415 11.21 43.44 2.46
CA LYS A 415 12.56 43.68 1.89
C LYS A 415 12.58 44.77 0.82
N GLN A 416 11.55 44.84 -0.02
CA GLN A 416 11.38 45.91 -1.00
C GLN A 416 11.17 47.26 -0.29
N ALA A 417 10.35 47.31 0.77
CA ALA A 417 10.17 48.53 1.57
C ALA A 417 11.46 48.98 2.28
N GLU A 418 12.27 48.04 2.79
CA GLU A 418 13.59 48.34 3.36
C GLU A 418 14.56 48.90 2.32
N ALA A 419 14.55 48.34 1.09
CA ALA A 419 15.35 48.83 -0.03
C ALA A 419 14.91 50.23 -0.49
N ASP A 420 13.62 50.49 -0.62
CA ASP A 420 13.07 51.80 -0.99
C ASP A 420 13.42 52.88 0.05
N ASN A 421 13.37 52.54 1.34
CA ASN A 421 13.79 53.44 2.42
C ASN A 421 15.29 53.77 2.34
N ALA A 422 16.15 52.76 2.14
CA ALA A 422 17.58 52.98 1.94
C ALA A 422 17.87 53.88 0.71
N LEU A 423 17.10 53.73 -0.37
CA LEU A 423 17.23 54.54 -1.58
C LEU A 423 16.80 55.99 -1.34
N GLN A 424 15.72 56.22 -0.59
CA GLN A 424 15.30 57.57 -0.17
C GLN A 424 16.38 58.26 0.67
N GLN A 425 16.96 57.55 1.65
CA GLN A 425 18.04 58.08 2.48
C GLN A 425 19.29 58.45 1.67
N ILE A 426 19.69 57.61 0.72
CA ILE A 426 20.79 57.92 -0.21
C ILE A 426 20.47 59.18 -1.03
N THR A 427 19.24 59.31 -1.51
CA THR A 427 18.82 60.46 -2.33
C THR A 427 18.87 61.76 -1.54
N THR A 428 18.35 61.77 -0.30
CA THR A 428 18.40 62.95 0.58
C THR A 428 19.83 63.33 0.94
N SER A 429 20.68 62.35 1.25
CA SER A 429 22.09 62.60 1.56
C SER A 429 22.83 63.14 0.33
N MET A 430 22.65 62.55 -0.85
CA MET A 430 23.29 63.02 -2.10
C MET A 430 22.89 64.46 -2.49
N THR A 431 21.63 64.85 -2.29
CA THR A 431 21.21 66.24 -2.52
C THR A 431 21.91 67.23 -1.58
N SER A 432 22.07 66.87 -0.30
CA SER A 432 22.77 67.74 0.66
C SER A 432 24.29 67.81 0.42
N THR A 433 24.91 66.72 -0.05
CA THR A 433 26.34 66.68 -0.41
C THR A 433 26.65 67.56 -1.63
N SER A 434 25.74 67.63 -2.60
CA SER A 434 25.90 68.47 -3.80
C SER A 434 25.97 69.96 -3.45
N ASP A 435 25.10 70.44 -2.55
CA ASP A 435 25.08 71.83 -2.12
C ASP A 435 26.34 72.22 -1.32
N GLN A 436 26.79 71.33 -0.42
CA GLN A 436 28.02 71.54 0.34
C GLN A 436 29.28 71.54 -0.54
N LYS A 437 29.30 70.70 -1.59
CA LYS A 437 30.39 70.67 -2.57
C LYS A 437 30.49 71.95 -3.40
N MET A 438 29.35 72.51 -3.82
CA MET A 438 29.30 73.82 -4.51
C MET A 438 29.76 74.97 -3.61
N GLU A 439 29.38 74.99 -2.32
CA GLU A 439 29.82 76.02 -1.37
C GLU A 439 31.35 75.97 -1.16
N MET A 440 31.94 74.76 -1.13
CA MET A 440 33.38 74.57 -0.99
C MET A 440 34.18 75.11 -2.19
N GLU A 441 33.72 74.86 -3.42
CA GLU A 441 34.38 75.36 -4.64
C GLU A 441 34.35 76.89 -4.73
N ALA A 442 33.23 77.52 -4.38
CA ALA A 442 33.09 78.98 -4.37
C ALA A 442 33.99 79.66 -3.31
N LEU A 443 34.25 79.00 -2.18
CA LEU A 443 35.16 79.51 -1.14
C LEU A 443 36.63 79.47 -1.59
N LYS A 444 37.02 78.42 -2.32
CA LYS A 444 38.38 78.22 -2.83
C LYS A 444 38.80 79.33 -3.80
N GLU A 445 37.91 79.71 -4.71
CA GLU A 445 38.18 80.75 -5.71
C GLU A 445 38.36 82.14 -5.07
N LYS A 446 37.57 82.48 -4.05
CA LYS A 446 37.68 83.75 -3.31
C LYS A 446 39.01 83.87 -2.55
N MET A 447 39.51 82.77 -1.99
CA MET A 447 40.76 82.75 -1.22
C MET A 447 41.98 83.07 -2.11
N GLU A 448 41.99 82.56 -3.34
CA GLU A 448 43.10 82.75 -4.27
C GLU A 448 43.22 84.20 -4.78
N GLN A 449 42.10 84.90 -4.90
CA GLN A 449 42.06 86.32 -5.27
C GLN A 449 42.60 87.23 -4.14
N GLU A 450 42.25 86.95 -2.89
CA GLU A 450 42.71 87.74 -1.73
C GLU A 450 44.21 87.56 -1.47
N ASN A 451 44.78 86.37 -1.71
CA ASN A 451 46.21 86.10 -1.56
C ASN A 451 47.08 86.91 -2.55
N LYS A 452 46.61 87.06 -3.79
CA LYS A 452 47.31 87.85 -4.83
C LYS A 452 47.39 89.34 -4.49
N LYS A 453 46.37 89.90 -3.83
CA LYS A 453 46.34 91.31 -3.39
C LYS A 453 47.35 91.60 -2.28
N LEU A 454 47.47 90.69 -1.29
CA LEU A 454 48.41 90.84 -0.17
C LEU A 454 49.88 90.88 -0.61
N SER A 455 50.24 90.09 -1.63
CA SER A 455 51.62 90.01 -2.15
C SER A 455 52.09 91.31 -2.83
N LYS A 456 51.21 91.97 -3.60
CA LYS A 456 51.56 93.23 -4.29
C LYS A 456 51.83 94.36 -3.30
N ARG A 457 50.98 94.50 -2.28
CA ARG A 457 51.04 95.64 -1.34
C ARG A 457 52.27 95.62 -0.45
N LYS A 458 52.79 94.44 -0.11
CA LYS A 458 54.02 94.30 0.70
C LYS A 458 55.25 94.91 0.01
N LYS A 459 55.34 94.81 -1.32
CA LYS A 459 56.50 95.29 -2.09
C LYS A 459 56.60 96.82 -2.18
N GLU A 460 55.48 97.52 -2.06
CA GLU A 460 55.43 98.98 -2.18
C GLU A 460 55.95 99.69 -0.92
N ILE A 461 55.73 99.09 0.27
CA ILE A 461 56.15 99.66 1.57
C ILE A 461 57.68 99.59 1.74
N ASP A 462 58.31 98.49 1.33
CA ASP A 462 59.76 98.27 1.48
C ASP A 462 60.61 99.25 0.62
N LEU A 463 60.03 99.79 -0.46
CA LEU A 463 60.73 100.62 -1.44
C LEU A 463 60.86 102.09 -0.98
N GLU A 464 59.90 102.61 -0.20
CA GLU A 464 59.93 104.00 0.30
C GLU A 464 60.82 104.20 1.53
N LEU A 465 61.00 103.17 2.38
CA LEU A 465 61.85 103.26 3.58
C LEU A 465 63.35 103.35 3.26
N ALA A 466 63.79 102.70 2.17
CA ALA A 466 65.21 102.60 1.81
C ALA A 466 65.86 103.93 1.38
N GLN A 467 65.07 104.95 0.98
CA GLN A 467 65.61 106.18 0.38
C GLN A 467 66.12 107.22 1.41
N ILE A 468 65.69 107.15 2.68
CA ILE A 468 65.88 108.28 3.63
C ILE A 468 66.74 107.93 4.83
N GLU A 469 66.79 106.65 5.20
CA GLU A 469 67.62 106.14 6.29
C GLU A 469 69.11 106.58 6.26
N PRO A 470 69.81 106.65 5.10
CA PRO A 470 71.23 107.07 5.09
C PRO A 470 71.45 108.56 5.43
N LEU A 471 70.51 109.45 5.08
CA LEU A 471 70.65 110.90 5.31
C LEU A 471 70.61 111.28 6.79
N ILE A 472 69.86 110.53 7.61
CA ILE A 472 69.83 110.74 9.07
C ILE A 472 71.09 110.21 9.73
N GLN A 473 71.59 109.05 9.30
CA GLN A 473 72.80 108.47 9.88
C GLN A 473 74.02 109.40 9.69
N GLU A 474 74.13 110.02 8.52
CA GLU A 474 75.18 111.00 8.23
C GLU A 474 75.07 112.27 9.10
N ALA A 475 73.85 112.80 9.27
CA ALA A 475 73.61 113.98 10.09
C ALA A 475 73.84 113.73 11.60
N LYS A 476 73.47 112.54 12.12
CA LYS A 476 73.76 112.15 13.52
C LYS A 476 75.27 111.97 13.74
N ALA A 477 76.00 111.37 12.80
CA ALA A 477 77.45 111.23 12.89
C ALA A 477 78.16 112.59 12.95
N ALA A 478 77.71 113.56 12.15
CA ALA A 478 78.29 114.91 12.14
C ALA A 478 78.12 115.64 13.49
N VAL A 479 76.96 115.54 14.15
CA VAL A 479 76.73 116.14 15.49
C VAL A 479 77.55 115.43 16.57
N GLY A 480 77.75 114.12 16.45
CA GLY A 480 78.62 113.33 17.33
C GLY A 480 80.09 113.79 17.32
N SER A 481 80.54 114.50 16.29
CA SER A 481 81.94 114.96 16.17
C SER A 481 82.22 116.34 16.81
N ILE A 482 81.20 117.05 17.30
CA ILE A 482 81.38 118.38 17.92
C ILE A 482 82.14 118.24 19.25
N LYS A 483 83.23 118.99 19.41
CA LYS A 483 83.99 119.08 20.68
C LYS A 483 83.24 119.97 21.68
N SER A 484 83.25 119.59 22.96
CA SER A 484 82.61 120.36 24.06
C SER A 484 83.09 121.81 24.12
N ASP A 485 84.36 122.02 23.79
CA ASP A 485 85.01 123.33 23.88
C ASP A 485 84.37 124.32 22.90
N ALA A 486 84.04 123.88 21.68
CA ALA A 486 83.38 124.71 20.67
C ALA A 486 81.96 125.13 21.06
N LEU A 487 81.24 124.30 21.83
CA LEU A 487 79.93 124.68 22.41
C LEU A 487 80.10 125.64 23.59
N SER A 488 81.18 125.51 24.36
CA SER A 488 81.51 126.42 25.46
C SER A 488 81.90 127.82 24.97
N GLU A 489 82.51 127.94 23.79
CA GLU A 489 82.83 129.21 23.13
C GLU A 489 81.56 129.98 22.76
N ILE A 490 80.55 129.31 22.21
CA ILE A 490 79.26 129.95 21.89
C ILE A 490 78.59 130.49 23.17
N ARG A 491 78.77 129.78 24.30
CA ARG A 491 78.19 130.16 25.60
C ARG A 491 78.84 131.42 26.20
N SER A 492 80.14 131.62 26.01
CA SER A 492 80.86 132.76 26.60
C SER A 492 80.61 134.09 25.87
N LEU A 493 79.97 134.07 24.69
CA LEU A 493 79.64 135.27 23.94
C LEU A 493 78.68 136.19 24.72
N ARG A 494 79.00 137.49 24.72
CA ARG A 494 78.17 138.54 25.37
C ARG A 494 76.82 138.69 24.66
N ALA A 495 76.80 138.60 23.33
CA ALA A 495 75.61 138.49 22.47
C ALA A 495 75.89 137.57 21.28
N PRO A 496 74.93 136.74 20.83
CA PRO A 496 75.15 135.81 19.72
C PRO A 496 75.04 136.51 18.36
N PRO A 497 75.90 136.17 17.38
CA PRO A 497 75.66 136.47 15.98
C PRO A 497 74.35 135.84 15.49
N ASP A 498 73.64 136.51 14.59
CA ASP A 498 72.31 136.10 14.13
C ASP A 498 72.27 134.66 13.58
N VAL A 499 73.31 134.24 12.84
CA VAL A 499 73.44 132.87 12.29
C VAL A 499 73.39 131.79 13.38
N ILE A 500 74.06 132.03 14.52
CA ILE A 500 74.08 131.06 15.63
C ILE A 500 72.74 131.06 16.36
N ARG A 501 72.11 132.23 16.50
CA ARG A 501 70.79 132.36 17.12
C ARG A 501 69.74 131.56 16.34
N ASP A 502 69.72 131.69 15.02
CA ASP A 502 68.76 131.02 14.15
C ASP A 502 68.90 129.49 14.21
N ILE A 503 70.14 128.98 14.15
CA ILE A 503 70.40 127.53 14.19
C ILE A 503 70.00 126.95 15.54
N LEU A 504 70.34 127.62 16.64
CA LEU A 504 69.93 127.18 17.98
C LEU A 504 68.42 127.27 18.19
N GLU A 505 67.76 128.27 17.60
CA GLU A 505 66.29 128.37 17.59
C GLU A 505 65.67 127.15 16.89
N GLY A 506 66.23 126.74 15.75
CA GLY A 506 65.80 125.53 15.03
C GLY A 506 65.99 124.25 15.83
N VAL A 507 67.13 124.08 16.51
CA VAL A 507 67.39 122.92 17.37
C VAL A 507 66.44 122.88 18.58
N LEU A 508 66.23 124.01 19.24
CA LEU A 508 65.34 124.10 20.41
C LEU A 508 63.89 123.79 20.07
N ARG A 509 63.38 124.33 18.95
CA ARG A 509 62.01 124.07 18.51
C ARG A 509 61.80 122.59 18.17
N LEU A 510 62.77 121.93 17.52
CA LEU A 510 62.68 120.48 17.28
C LEU A 510 62.68 119.66 18.58
N MET A 511 63.39 120.13 19.62
CA MET A 511 63.38 119.53 20.96
C MET A 511 62.16 119.91 21.80
N GLY A 512 61.20 120.66 21.26
CA GLY A 512 59.96 121.05 21.96
C GLY A 512 60.11 122.22 22.93
N ILE A 513 61.22 122.96 22.90
CA ILE A 513 61.44 124.16 23.71
C ILE A 513 61.21 125.40 22.85
N PHE A 514 60.13 126.13 23.11
CA PHE A 514 59.69 127.27 22.28
C PHE A 514 60.19 128.65 22.77
N ASP A 515 60.83 128.73 23.93
CA ASP A 515 61.42 129.99 24.42
C ASP A 515 62.74 130.28 23.69
N THR A 516 62.70 131.26 22.78
CA THR A 516 63.80 131.64 21.88
C THR A 516 64.68 132.76 22.43
N SER A 517 64.51 133.12 23.71
CA SER A 517 65.37 134.08 24.37
C SER A 517 66.82 133.56 24.47
N TRP A 518 67.80 134.46 24.35
CA TRP A 518 69.22 134.07 24.45
C TRP A 518 69.56 133.45 25.81
N VAL A 519 68.84 133.81 26.87
CA VAL A 519 68.97 133.21 28.20
C VAL A 519 68.53 131.74 28.17
N SER A 520 67.42 131.43 27.51
CA SER A 520 66.94 130.05 27.29
C SER A 520 67.94 129.23 26.46
N MET A 521 68.45 129.79 25.36
CA MET A 521 69.49 129.15 24.53
C MET A 521 70.78 128.85 25.32
N LYS A 522 71.23 129.79 26.15
CA LYS A 522 72.40 129.59 27.03
C LYS A 522 72.13 128.53 28.09
N SER A 523 70.95 128.54 28.71
CA SER A 523 70.54 127.54 29.69
C SER A 523 70.53 126.14 29.07
N PHE A 524 69.95 126.00 27.86
CA PHE A 524 69.95 124.74 27.13
C PHE A 524 71.35 124.26 26.84
N LEU A 525 72.23 125.09 26.27
CA LEU A 525 73.64 124.73 26.02
C LEU A 525 74.46 124.49 27.29
N ALA A 526 74.02 124.99 28.47
CA ALA A 526 74.71 124.81 29.74
C ALA A 526 74.35 123.50 30.46
N LYS A 527 73.29 122.78 30.06
CA LYS A 527 72.95 121.48 30.63
C LYS A 527 74.08 120.47 30.36
N ARG A 528 74.47 119.67 31.36
CA ARG A 528 75.41 118.55 31.14
C ARG A 528 74.70 117.49 30.31
N GLY A 529 75.23 117.14 29.13
CA GLY A 529 74.71 116.06 28.27
C GLY A 529 73.93 116.47 27.02
N VAL A 530 73.83 117.76 26.67
CA VAL A 530 73.05 118.26 25.51
C VAL A 530 73.38 117.57 24.18
N LYS A 531 74.64 117.18 23.98
CA LYS A 531 75.09 116.46 22.78
C LYS A 531 74.43 115.09 22.63
N GLU A 532 74.23 114.38 23.74
CA GLU A 532 73.61 113.05 23.76
C GLU A 532 72.09 113.16 23.54
N GLU A 533 71.46 114.19 24.09
CA GLU A 533 70.05 114.51 23.89
C GLU A 533 69.73 114.79 22.40
N ILE A 534 70.65 115.43 21.67
CA ILE A 534 70.52 115.68 20.22
C ILE A 534 70.73 114.40 19.38
N LEU A 535 71.63 113.51 19.79
CA LEU A 535 71.87 112.24 19.11
C LEU A 535 70.72 111.23 19.31
N GLY A 536 70.17 111.19 20.53
CA GLY A 536 69.12 110.26 20.96
C GLY A 536 67.70 110.62 20.53
N PHE A 537 67.52 111.71 19.77
CA PHE A 537 66.20 112.14 19.33
C PHE A 537 65.53 111.13 18.38
N ASP A 538 64.31 110.73 18.73
CA ASP A 538 63.43 109.90 17.90
C ASP A 538 62.44 110.77 17.14
N VAL A 539 62.52 110.71 15.81
CA VAL A 539 61.74 111.54 14.90
C VAL A 539 60.25 111.18 14.91
N ARG A 540 59.87 109.98 15.37
CA ARG A 540 58.45 109.60 15.52
C ARG A 540 57.71 110.42 16.57
N SER A 541 58.44 111.08 17.47
CA SER A 541 57.88 111.97 18.49
C SER A 541 57.59 113.40 17.99
N VAL A 542 58.05 113.75 16.78
CA VAL A 542 57.79 115.07 16.17
C VAL A 542 56.33 115.17 15.75
N THR A 543 55.56 116.02 16.44
CA THR A 543 54.20 116.34 15.99
C THR A 543 54.25 117.19 14.71
N PRO A 544 53.23 117.08 13.83
CA PRO A 544 53.18 117.83 12.58
C PRO A 544 53.27 119.35 12.80
N GLU A 545 52.77 119.84 13.92
CA GLU A 545 52.83 121.24 14.34
C GLU A 545 54.27 121.73 14.58
N ILE A 546 55.10 120.92 15.25
CA ILE A 546 56.52 121.22 15.50
C ILE A 546 57.30 121.24 14.18
N ARG A 547 57.01 120.29 13.29
CA ARG A 547 57.65 120.21 11.96
C ARG A 547 57.38 121.47 11.13
N GLN A 548 56.13 121.89 11.05
CA GLN A 548 55.73 123.05 10.25
C GLN A 548 56.38 124.33 10.78
N SER A 549 56.40 124.50 12.11
CA SER A 549 57.06 125.63 12.78
C SER A 549 58.56 125.72 12.49
N VAL A 550 59.28 124.59 12.51
CA VAL A 550 60.72 124.55 12.22
C VAL A 550 60.99 124.73 10.72
N GLN A 551 60.10 124.23 9.85
CA GLN A 551 60.23 124.36 8.40
C GLN A 551 60.02 125.80 7.93
N GLU A 552 59.07 126.53 8.52
CA GLU A 552 58.93 127.97 8.29
C GLU A 552 60.19 128.74 8.69
N LEU A 553 60.85 128.32 9.78
CA LEU A 553 62.09 128.92 10.27
C LEU A 553 63.28 128.67 9.33
N LEU A 554 63.38 127.45 8.79
CA LEU A 554 64.36 127.05 7.78
C LEU A 554 64.22 127.85 6.48
N VAL A 555 62.98 128.15 6.06
CA VAL A 555 62.71 128.96 4.86
C VAL A 555 63.04 130.44 5.11
N LYS A 556 62.64 130.98 6.26
CA LYS A 556 62.82 132.40 6.59
C LYS A 556 64.31 132.79 6.73
N ASN A 557 65.12 131.91 7.32
CA ASN A 557 66.54 132.17 7.62
C ASN A 557 67.47 131.24 6.81
N GLN A 558 67.12 130.98 5.54
CA GLN A 558 67.78 129.98 4.69
C GLN A 558 69.30 130.18 4.56
N SER A 559 69.79 131.43 4.55
CA SER A 559 71.22 131.74 4.50
C SER A 559 71.99 131.39 5.78
N SER A 560 71.31 131.36 6.93
CA SER A 560 71.89 131.00 8.23
C SER A 560 72.10 129.49 8.36
N PHE A 561 71.21 128.68 7.76
CA PHE A 561 71.27 127.22 7.82
C PHE A 561 72.11 126.57 6.70
N ASP A 562 72.74 127.36 5.84
CA ASP A 562 73.72 126.83 4.88
C ASP A 562 75.01 126.42 5.61
N VAL A 563 75.48 125.20 5.34
CA VAL A 563 76.59 124.55 6.03
C VAL A 563 77.87 125.40 5.95
N LYS A 564 78.09 126.11 4.84
CA LYS A 564 79.27 126.98 4.66
C LYS A 564 79.23 128.23 5.53
N ASN A 565 78.07 128.89 5.63
CA ASN A 565 77.88 130.09 6.44
C ASN A 565 77.85 129.75 7.93
N ALA A 566 77.17 128.68 8.31
CA ALA A 566 77.15 128.17 9.67
C ALA A 566 78.56 127.83 10.17
N LYS A 567 79.39 127.18 9.34
CA LYS A 567 80.78 126.82 9.69
C LYS A 567 81.68 128.03 9.90
N ARG A 568 81.45 129.12 9.15
CA ARG A 568 82.16 130.40 9.33
C ARG A 568 81.81 131.07 10.66
N ALA A 569 80.55 130.99 11.09
CA ALA A 569 80.09 131.59 12.35
C ALA A 569 80.58 130.79 13.58
N SER A 570 80.53 129.46 13.51
CA SER A 570 81.17 128.58 14.50
C SER A 570 81.36 127.17 13.94
N ALA A 571 82.46 126.52 14.31
CA ALA A 571 82.71 125.12 13.97
C ALA A 571 81.58 124.18 14.45
N ALA A 572 80.88 124.53 15.54
CA ALA A 572 79.78 123.74 16.11
C ALA A 572 78.41 124.01 15.44
N ALA A 573 78.25 125.12 14.72
CA ALA A 573 76.94 125.52 14.17
C ALA A 573 76.57 124.75 12.88
N ALA A 574 77.55 124.41 12.04
CA ALA A 574 77.29 123.69 10.78
C ALA A 574 76.69 122.27 10.95
N PRO A 575 77.21 121.40 11.83
CA PRO A 575 76.62 120.08 12.02
C PRO A 575 75.21 120.14 12.62
N LEU A 576 74.93 121.13 13.48
CA LEU A 576 73.60 121.34 14.05
C LEU A 576 72.59 121.77 12.99
N ALA A 577 72.98 122.61 12.02
CA ALA A 577 72.10 123.01 10.91
C ALA A 577 71.71 121.83 10.01
N SER A 578 72.65 120.95 9.65
CA SER A 578 72.38 119.73 8.86
C SER A 578 71.47 118.76 9.62
N TRP A 579 71.64 118.64 10.93
CA TRP A 579 70.80 117.80 11.78
C TRP A 579 69.35 118.28 11.82
N VAL A 580 69.11 119.59 11.94
CA VAL A 580 67.75 120.15 11.90
C VAL A 580 67.07 119.83 10.55
N GLN A 581 67.79 119.96 9.43
CA GLN A 581 67.25 119.66 8.09
C GLN A 581 66.93 118.17 7.86
N ALA A 582 67.78 117.26 8.32
CA ALA A 582 67.61 115.83 8.10
C ALA A 582 66.39 115.26 8.87
N ASN A 583 66.17 115.70 10.11
CA ASN A 583 65.07 115.21 10.93
C ASN A 583 63.69 115.69 10.43
N VAL A 584 63.60 116.90 9.87
CA VAL A 584 62.35 117.42 9.26
C VAL A 584 61.94 116.58 8.04
N LYS A 585 62.89 116.15 7.20
CA LYS A 585 62.61 115.33 6.00
C LYS A 585 62.13 113.92 6.34
N TYR A 586 62.67 113.29 7.37
CA TYR A 586 62.26 111.94 7.77
C TYR A 586 60.87 111.90 8.41
N ALA A 587 60.50 112.94 9.18
CA ALA A 587 59.15 113.09 9.70
C ALA A 587 58.08 113.18 8.59
N GLU A 588 58.42 113.69 7.41
CA GLU A 588 57.50 113.78 6.27
C GLU A 588 57.15 112.40 5.69
N VAL A 589 58.11 111.48 5.63
CA VAL A 589 57.91 110.17 4.99
C VAL A 589 57.27 109.14 5.90
N LEU A 590 57.52 109.20 7.21
CA LEU A 590 56.78 108.40 8.20
C LEU A 590 55.26 108.62 8.14
N GLN A 591 54.82 109.84 7.82
CA GLN A 591 53.40 110.16 7.66
C GLN A 591 52.77 109.54 6.39
N LYS A 592 53.57 109.29 5.35
CA LYS A 592 53.09 108.67 4.09
C LYS A 592 52.91 107.16 4.20
N ILE A 593 53.67 106.48 5.06
CA ILE A 593 53.69 105.01 5.16
C ILE A 593 52.59 104.44 6.09
N GLY A 594 52.15 105.21 7.10
CA GLY A 594 51.16 104.75 8.10
C GLY A 594 49.86 104.11 7.58
N PRO A 595 49.16 104.67 6.56
CA PRO A 595 47.92 104.06 6.06
C PRO A 595 48.14 102.73 5.30
N LEU A 596 49.34 102.48 4.77
CA LEU A 596 49.65 101.29 3.96
C LEU A 596 49.82 100.02 4.82
N GLU A 597 50.39 100.16 6.03
CA GLU A 597 50.59 99.04 6.97
C GLU A 597 49.26 98.53 7.57
N ALA A 598 48.29 99.42 7.78
CA ALA A 598 46.99 99.07 8.36
C ALA A 598 46.11 98.22 7.41
N GLU A 599 46.16 98.49 6.09
CA GLU A 599 45.46 97.67 5.09
C GLU A 599 46.01 96.24 5.00
N GLN A 600 47.33 96.09 5.10
CA GLN A 600 47.99 94.78 5.02
C GLN A 600 47.56 93.85 6.16
N ALA A 601 47.39 94.38 7.38
CA ALA A 601 46.92 93.63 8.53
C ALA A 601 45.48 93.11 8.36
N LYS A 602 44.60 93.90 7.71
CA LYS A 602 43.20 93.53 7.47
C LYS A 602 43.06 92.37 6.47
N LEU A 603 43.81 92.40 5.38
CA LEU A 603 43.80 91.34 4.36
C LEU A 603 44.27 89.99 4.91
N LYS A 604 45.29 89.99 5.78
CA LYS A 604 45.83 88.76 6.41
C LYS A 604 44.83 88.08 7.36
N LYS A 605 43.97 88.85 8.04
CA LYS A 605 42.95 88.33 8.96
C LYS A 605 41.78 87.64 8.24
N ASN A 606 41.36 88.17 7.08
CA ASN A 606 40.28 87.60 6.28
C ASN A 606 40.66 86.24 5.67
N LEU A 607 41.94 86.09 5.29
CA LEU A 607 42.42 84.87 4.63
C LEU A 607 42.39 83.65 5.57
N SER A 608 42.80 83.81 6.85
CA SER A 608 42.78 82.68 7.81
C SER A 608 41.39 82.27 8.28
N THR A 609 40.39 83.17 8.19
CA THR A 609 39.00 82.83 8.52
C THR A 609 38.34 82.00 7.42
N ALA A 610 38.72 82.22 6.16
CA ALA A 610 38.24 81.42 5.03
C ALA A 610 38.82 79.99 5.04
N GLU A 611 40.11 79.82 5.37
CA GLU A 611 40.78 78.50 5.44
C GLU A 611 40.11 77.56 6.45
N ARG A 612 39.84 78.03 7.68
CA ARG A 612 39.17 77.22 8.72
C ARG A 612 37.75 76.78 8.34
N ARG A 613 37.06 77.52 7.47
CA ARG A 613 35.71 77.17 7.03
C ARG A 613 35.73 76.10 5.94
N MET A 614 36.79 76.08 5.12
CA MET A 614 37.01 75.06 4.09
C MET A 614 37.32 73.69 4.71
N ASP A 615 38.20 73.62 5.72
CA ASP A 615 38.55 72.34 6.38
C ASP A 615 37.34 71.67 7.05
N LYS A 616 36.46 72.47 7.68
CA LYS A 616 35.23 71.96 8.31
C LYS A 616 34.22 71.41 7.30
N LEU A 617 34.11 72.04 6.13
CA LEU A 617 33.26 71.54 5.04
C LEU A 617 33.85 70.25 4.45
N GLY A 618 35.17 70.18 4.29
CA GLY A 618 35.87 68.99 3.77
C GLY A 618 35.65 67.73 4.62
N SER A 619 35.82 67.82 5.94
CA SER A 619 35.60 66.66 6.82
C SER A 619 34.14 66.19 6.87
N ALA A 620 33.19 67.13 6.80
CA ALA A 620 31.76 66.79 6.78
C ALA A 620 31.35 66.06 5.48
N LEU A 621 31.96 66.42 4.36
CA LEU A 621 31.75 65.74 3.07
C LEU A 621 32.29 64.30 3.08
N GLU A 622 33.45 64.05 3.69
CA GLU A 622 34.02 62.68 3.81
C GLU A 622 33.16 61.75 4.67
N ASP A 623 32.62 62.24 5.80
CA ASP A 623 31.72 61.47 6.66
C ASP A 623 30.41 61.08 5.94
N VAL A 624 29.84 62.02 5.17
CA VAL A 624 28.63 61.76 4.39
C VAL A 624 28.88 60.77 3.25
N ASP A 625 30.04 60.86 2.57
CA ASP A 625 30.42 59.91 1.51
C ASP A 625 30.59 58.47 2.06
N GLN A 626 31.12 58.30 3.27
CA GLN A 626 31.21 56.99 3.93
C GLN A 626 29.83 56.40 4.26
N GLU A 627 28.91 57.20 4.80
CA GLU A 627 27.55 56.74 5.10
C GLU A 627 26.77 56.42 3.81
N VAL A 628 26.94 57.20 2.75
CA VAL A 628 26.35 56.90 1.42
C VAL A 628 26.90 55.59 0.85
N SER A 629 28.20 55.30 1.02
CA SER A 629 28.77 54.00 0.60
C SER A 629 28.16 52.83 1.38
N ARG A 630 28.01 52.97 2.70
CA ARG A 630 27.41 51.93 3.55
C ARG A 630 25.94 51.68 3.19
N LEU A 631 25.18 52.73 2.94
CA LEU A 631 23.78 52.63 2.49
C LEU A 631 23.68 52.00 1.09
N ARG A 632 24.61 52.30 0.17
CA ARG A 632 24.69 51.65 -1.15
C ARG A 632 24.95 50.14 -1.05
N ASP A 633 25.86 49.72 -0.19
CA ASP A 633 26.14 48.30 0.02
C ASP A 633 24.93 47.55 0.61
N ARG A 634 24.24 48.19 1.56
CA ARG A 634 23.02 47.64 2.15
C ARG A 634 21.86 47.57 1.16
N LEU A 635 21.70 48.58 0.31
CA LEU A 635 20.74 48.57 -0.81
C LEU A 635 21.05 47.42 -1.77
N ASN A 636 22.32 47.23 -2.14
CA ASN A 636 22.73 46.14 -3.02
C ASN A 636 22.45 44.75 -2.41
N GLN A 637 22.63 44.59 -1.09
CA GLN A 637 22.29 43.35 -0.39
C GLN A 637 20.76 43.10 -0.40
N PHE A 638 19.96 44.08 0.02
CA PHE A 638 18.50 43.94 0.04
C PHE A 638 17.91 43.74 -1.36
N THR A 639 18.46 44.38 -2.38
CA THR A 639 18.03 44.19 -3.78
C THR A 639 18.34 42.78 -4.27
N LYS A 640 19.51 42.21 -3.91
CA LYS A 640 19.86 40.82 -4.25
C LYS A 640 18.97 39.80 -3.53
N GLU A 641 18.72 40.02 -2.24
CA GLU A 641 17.82 39.17 -1.45
C GLU A 641 16.38 39.22 -1.99
N ALA A 642 15.88 40.42 -2.28
CA ALA A 642 14.56 40.61 -2.88
C ALA A 642 14.45 39.92 -4.25
N ALA A 643 15.44 40.10 -5.13
CA ALA A 643 15.45 39.44 -6.44
C ALA A 643 15.50 37.90 -6.32
N GLN A 644 16.26 37.37 -5.36
CA GLN A 644 16.32 35.92 -5.13
C GLN A 644 14.99 35.38 -4.59
N ILE A 645 14.34 36.10 -3.66
CA ILE A 645 13.01 35.74 -3.16
C ILE A 645 11.99 35.81 -4.32
N GLU A 646 12.04 36.83 -5.17
CA GLU A 646 11.15 36.99 -6.32
C GLU A 646 11.28 35.84 -7.34
N ILE A 647 12.51 35.40 -7.64
CA ILE A 647 12.74 34.23 -8.51
C ILE A 647 12.15 32.96 -7.89
N ASN A 648 12.38 32.73 -6.59
CA ASN A 648 11.85 31.57 -5.88
C ASN A 648 10.31 31.61 -5.85
N LEU A 649 9.74 32.79 -5.65
CA LEU A 649 8.31 33.02 -5.61
C LEU A 649 7.65 32.72 -6.95
N ARG A 650 8.26 33.17 -8.05
CA ARG A 650 7.77 32.94 -9.41
C ARG A 650 7.75 31.45 -9.75
N SER A 651 8.82 30.73 -9.42
CA SER A 651 8.89 29.27 -9.57
C SER A 651 7.83 28.55 -8.71
N ALA A 652 7.65 28.99 -7.47
CA ALA A 652 6.61 28.47 -6.59
C ALA A 652 5.20 28.73 -7.14
N ASP A 653 4.93 29.92 -7.66
CA ASP A 653 3.63 30.30 -8.24
C ASP A 653 3.29 29.50 -9.51
N GLU A 654 4.28 29.25 -10.38
CA GLU A 654 4.11 28.37 -11.55
C GLU A 654 3.82 26.92 -11.13
N THR A 655 4.52 26.44 -10.11
CA THR A 655 4.30 25.09 -9.55
C THR A 655 2.94 24.98 -8.85
N ILE A 656 2.52 26.02 -8.13
CA ILE A 656 1.20 26.08 -7.47
C ILE A 656 0.10 26.12 -8.52
N GLY A 657 0.22 26.95 -9.57
CA GLY A 657 -0.80 27.05 -10.62
C GLY A 657 -1.02 25.72 -11.36
N THR A 658 0.06 25.03 -11.71
CA THR A 658 -0.03 23.69 -12.34
C THR A 658 -0.61 22.65 -11.40
N ALA A 659 -0.19 22.64 -10.12
CA ALA A 659 -0.70 21.70 -9.14
C ALA A 659 -2.17 21.96 -8.77
N GLU A 660 -2.60 23.22 -8.70
CA GLU A 660 -4.01 23.61 -8.51
C GLU A 660 -4.89 23.12 -9.65
N GLU A 661 -4.45 23.32 -10.90
CA GLU A 661 -5.19 22.86 -12.08
C GLU A 661 -5.35 21.32 -12.06
N MET A 662 -4.28 20.59 -11.74
CA MET A 662 -4.32 19.14 -11.60
C MET A 662 -5.26 18.68 -10.48
N VAL A 663 -5.20 19.31 -9.30
CA VAL A 663 -6.11 18.98 -8.18
C VAL A 663 -7.56 19.26 -8.57
N LEU A 664 -7.82 20.36 -9.30
CA LEU A 664 -9.16 20.75 -9.72
C LEU A 664 -9.72 19.76 -10.77
N GLN A 665 -8.91 19.31 -11.73
CA GLN A 665 -9.30 18.27 -12.68
C GLN A 665 -9.58 16.92 -12.00
N LEU A 666 -8.88 16.61 -10.91
CA LEU A 666 -8.99 15.35 -10.17
C LEU A 666 -10.05 15.37 -9.06
N GLU A 667 -10.62 16.53 -8.72
CA GLU A 667 -11.64 16.66 -7.67
C GLU A 667 -12.92 15.86 -7.99
N GLY A 668 -13.35 15.82 -9.26
CA GLY A 668 -14.48 14.99 -9.69
C GLY A 668 -14.21 13.49 -9.52
N GLU A 669 -12.99 13.05 -9.84
CA GLU A 669 -12.56 11.67 -9.62
C GLU A 669 -12.41 11.34 -8.13
N TYR A 670 -11.93 12.28 -7.31
CA TYR A 670 -11.86 12.12 -5.86
C TYR A 670 -13.25 11.86 -5.25
N GLN A 671 -14.26 12.66 -5.62
CA GLN A 671 -15.63 12.48 -5.15
C GLN A 671 -16.19 11.14 -5.61
N ARG A 672 -15.92 10.76 -6.86
CA ARG A 672 -16.33 9.47 -7.43
C ARG A 672 -15.68 8.29 -6.67
N TRP A 673 -14.38 8.32 -6.43
CA TRP A 673 -13.66 7.24 -5.74
C TRP A 673 -14.09 7.14 -4.28
N THR A 674 -14.35 8.27 -3.62
CA THR A 674 -14.88 8.31 -2.25
C THR A 674 -16.27 7.68 -2.18
N LYS A 675 -17.16 8.00 -3.12
CA LYS A 675 -18.48 7.36 -3.24
C LYS A 675 -18.36 5.86 -3.55
N GLN A 676 -17.41 5.47 -4.40
CA GLN A 676 -17.15 4.06 -4.69
C GLN A 676 -16.62 3.29 -3.47
N LEU A 677 -15.74 3.89 -2.67
CA LEU A 677 -15.24 3.30 -1.42
C LEU A 677 -16.39 3.05 -0.43
N ALA A 678 -17.28 4.02 -0.23
CA ALA A 678 -18.46 3.85 0.61
C ALA A 678 -19.40 2.74 0.07
N GLY A 679 -19.61 2.69 -1.24
CA GLY A 679 -20.39 1.63 -1.88
C GLY A 679 -19.76 0.24 -1.73
N MET A 680 -18.43 0.13 -1.71
CA MET A 680 -17.73 -1.14 -1.49
C MET A 680 -17.90 -1.67 -0.07
N GLU A 681 -17.99 -0.81 0.95
CA GLU A 681 -18.27 -1.24 2.31
C GLU A 681 -19.68 -1.81 2.44
N GLU A 682 -20.66 -1.17 1.79
CA GLU A 682 -22.02 -1.71 1.69
C GLU A 682 -22.04 -3.04 0.91
N GLU A 683 -21.32 -3.12 -0.22
CA GLU A 683 -21.19 -4.34 -1.01
C GLU A 683 -20.58 -5.49 -0.19
N LEU A 684 -19.51 -5.22 0.59
CA LEU A 684 -18.89 -6.20 1.49
C LEU A 684 -19.86 -6.70 2.55
N SER A 685 -20.74 -5.83 3.08
CA SER A 685 -21.75 -6.22 4.08
C SER A 685 -22.82 -7.16 3.50
N GLN A 686 -23.18 -6.98 2.22
CA GLN A 686 -24.18 -7.79 1.52
C GLN A 686 -23.56 -9.03 0.84
N LEU A 687 -22.25 -9.04 0.65
CA LEU A 687 -21.51 -10.07 -0.08
C LEU A 687 -21.80 -11.50 0.40
N PRO A 688 -21.84 -11.82 1.72
CA PRO A 688 -22.16 -13.18 2.17
C PRO A 688 -23.52 -13.68 1.66
N ARG A 689 -24.54 -12.81 1.65
CA ARG A 689 -25.89 -13.19 1.21
C ARG A 689 -25.97 -13.35 -0.31
N ARG A 690 -25.31 -12.48 -1.07
CA ARG A 690 -25.24 -12.55 -2.53
C ARG A 690 -24.44 -13.76 -3.01
N CYS A 691 -23.33 -14.07 -2.35
CA CYS A 691 -22.55 -15.28 -2.64
C CYS A 691 -23.37 -16.54 -2.39
N LEU A 692 -24.14 -16.59 -1.29
CA LEU A 692 -25.01 -17.74 -1.00
C LEU A 692 -26.06 -17.94 -2.11
N LEU A 693 -26.71 -16.88 -2.57
CA LEU A 693 -27.64 -16.95 -3.70
C LEU A 693 -26.96 -17.46 -4.97
N ALA A 694 -25.78 -16.92 -5.31
CA ALA A 694 -25.03 -17.33 -6.48
C ALA A 694 -24.67 -18.83 -6.43
N SER A 695 -24.19 -19.31 -5.28
CA SER A 695 -23.82 -20.71 -5.09
C SER A 695 -25.04 -21.64 -5.07
N ALA A 696 -26.16 -21.20 -4.48
CA ALA A 696 -27.42 -21.95 -4.51
C ALA A 696 -27.96 -22.08 -5.94
N PHE A 697 -27.88 -20.99 -6.71
CA PHE A 697 -28.24 -21.00 -8.13
C PHE A 697 -27.38 -21.98 -8.91
N LEU A 698 -26.04 -21.91 -8.77
CA LEU A 698 -25.09 -22.80 -9.45
C LEU A 698 -25.26 -24.29 -9.11
N THR A 699 -25.83 -24.59 -7.94
CA THR A 699 -25.93 -25.98 -7.45
C THR A 699 -27.28 -26.62 -7.78
N TYR A 700 -28.40 -25.92 -7.57
CA TYR A 700 -29.74 -26.53 -7.63
C TYR A 700 -30.55 -26.18 -8.88
N LEU A 701 -30.35 -24.99 -9.43
CA LEU A 701 -31.13 -24.45 -10.54
C LEU A 701 -30.60 -24.69 -11.98
N PRO A 702 -29.38 -25.22 -12.24
CA PRO A 702 -28.86 -25.32 -13.62
C PRO A 702 -29.76 -26.09 -14.60
N ALA A 703 -30.41 -27.16 -14.15
CA ALA A 703 -31.26 -28.00 -14.98
C ALA A 703 -32.67 -27.41 -15.22
N GLN A 704 -33.06 -26.40 -14.44
CA GLN A 704 -34.43 -25.90 -14.39
C GLN A 704 -34.68 -24.80 -15.43
N PRO A 705 -35.93 -24.65 -15.91
CA PRO A 705 -36.31 -23.58 -16.82
C PRO A 705 -36.39 -22.22 -16.11
N GLU A 706 -36.34 -21.14 -16.89
CA GLU A 706 -36.30 -19.74 -16.44
C GLU A 706 -37.38 -19.38 -15.41
N GLU A 707 -38.63 -19.80 -15.61
CA GLU A 707 -39.74 -19.50 -14.69
C GLU A 707 -39.49 -20.09 -13.29
N VAL A 708 -39.00 -21.32 -13.24
CA VAL A 708 -38.68 -22.01 -11.98
C VAL A 708 -37.50 -21.29 -11.32
N ARG A 709 -36.45 -20.95 -12.09
CA ARG A 709 -35.28 -20.18 -11.59
C ARG A 709 -35.72 -18.87 -10.94
N GLY A 710 -36.54 -18.07 -11.62
CA GLY A 710 -37.06 -16.81 -11.11
C GLY A 710 -37.87 -16.97 -9.82
N SER A 711 -38.71 -18.01 -9.73
CA SER A 711 -39.51 -18.30 -8.53
C SER A 711 -38.64 -18.63 -7.30
N PHE A 712 -37.56 -19.39 -7.48
CA PHE A 712 -36.63 -19.74 -6.40
C PHE A 712 -35.78 -18.56 -5.99
N VAL A 713 -35.22 -17.82 -6.96
CA VAL A 713 -34.42 -16.62 -6.69
C VAL A 713 -35.24 -15.59 -5.93
N GLY A 714 -36.48 -15.31 -6.36
CA GLY A 714 -37.39 -14.41 -5.65
C GLY A 714 -37.66 -14.83 -4.20
N ARG A 715 -37.93 -16.12 -3.97
CA ARG A 715 -38.14 -16.67 -2.62
C ARG A 715 -36.88 -16.55 -1.75
N TRP A 716 -35.71 -16.85 -2.29
CA TRP A 716 -34.45 -16.76 -1.55
C TRP A 716 -34.05 -15.31 -1.27
N CYS A 717 -34.29 -14.38 -2.19
CA CYS A 717 -34.09 -12.95 -1.96
C CYS A 717 -34.95 -12.42 -0.80
N GLN A 718 -36.24 -12.78 -0.76
CA GLN A 718 -37.13 -12.43 0.35
C GLN A 718 -36.63 -12.99 1.69
N MET A 719 -36.18 -14.25 1.70
CA MET A 719 -35.65 -14.90 2.90
C MET A 719 -34.34 -14.26 3.41
N LEU A 720 -33.45 -13.83 2.50
CA LEU A 720 -32.16 -13.23 2.84
C LEU A 720 -32.24 -11.70 3.03
N GLY A 721 -33.40 -11.09 2.79
CA GLY A 721 -33.59 -9.64 2.88
C GLY A 721 -32.83 -8.87 1.79
N LEU A 722 -32.77 -9.42 0.58
CA LEU A 722 -32.17 -8.78 -0.61
C LEU A 722 -33.27 -8.27 -1.53
N ALA A 723 -33.11 -7.04 -2.06
CA ALA A 723 -34.11 -6.39 -2.89
C ALA A 723 -34.17 -6.96 -4.33
N ASP A 724 -33.01 -7.18 -4.96
CA ASP A 724 -32.88 -7.79 -6.29
C ASP A 724 -31.55 -8.56 -6.36
N PHE A 725 -31.51 -9.61 -7.18
CA PHE A 725 -30.33 -10.40 -7.46
C PHE A 725 -30.36 -10.95 -8.89
N ARG A 726 -29.36 -10.57 -9.69
CA ARG A 726 -29.13 -11.11 -11.02
C ARG A 726 -27.78 -11.82 -11.06
N LEU A 727 -27.78 -13.09 -11.44
CA LEU A 727 -26.58 -13.91 -11.48
C LEU A 727 -25.55 -13.35 -12.48
N CYS A 728 -25.99 -13.01 -13.70
CA CYS A 728 -25.10 -12.57 -14.78
C CYS A 728 -24.34 -11.29 -14.45
N SER A 729 -24.94 -10.35 -13.72
CA SER A 729 -24.25 -9.13 -13.28
C SER A 729 -23.36 -9.35 -12.07
N PHE A 730 -23.65 -10.36 -11.25
CA PHE A 730 -22.85 -10.67 -10.06
C PHE A 730 -21.61 -11.48 -10.41
N LEU A 731 -21.74 -12.53 -11.22
CA LEU A 731 -20.65 -13.42 -11.58
C LEU A 731 -19.94 -13.03 -12.88
N GLY A 732 -20.65 -12.43 -13.83
CA GLY A 732 -20.08 -11.95 -15.09
C GLY A 732 -20.01 -10.43 -15.17
N SER A 733 -19.16 -9.94 -16.07
CA SER A 733 -19.08 -8.53 -16.45
C SER A 733 -19.89 -8.25 -17.72
N GLU A 734 -20.35 -7.01 -17.89
CA GLU A 734 -21.04 -6.59 -19.13
C GLU A 734 -20.14 -6.79 -20.36
N LYS A 735 -18.82 -6.60 -20.20
CA LYS A 735 -17.83 -6.86 -21.25
C LYS A 735 -17.85 -8.34 -21.68
N GLU A 736 -17.87 -9.28 -20.74
CA GLU A 736 -17.92 -10.72 -21.06
C GLU A 736 -19.23 -11.08 -21.75
N GLN A 737 -20.36 -10.55 -21.30
CA GLN A 737 -21.66 -10.78 -21.94
C GLN A 737 -21.68 -10.29 -23.40
N LEU A 738 -21.09 -9.12 -23.67
CA LEU A 738 -20.95 -8.60 -25.03
C LEU A 738 -20.01 -9.47 -25.89
N MET A 739 -18.94 -10.00 -25.31
CA MET A 739 -18.05 -10.94 -26.01
C MET A 739 -18.78 -12.24 -26.36
N TRP A 740 -19.54 -12.83 -25.44
CA TRP A 740 -20.30 -14.05 -25.73
C TRP A 740 -21.32 -13.85 -26.85
N LYS A 741 -21.98 -12.68 -26.88
CA LYS A 741 -22.87 -12.30 -27.98
C LYS A 741 -22.11 -12.22 -29.31
N ALA A 742 -20.94 -11.60 -29.33
CA ALA A 742 -20.09 -11.51 -30.52
C ALA A 742 -19.60 -12.88 -31.00
N GLU A 743 -19.40 -13.85 -30.08
CA GLU A 743 -19.03 -15.23 -30.37
C GLU A 743 -20.22 -16.10 -30.85
N GLY A 744 -21.43 -15.54 -30.87
CA GLY A 744 -22.64 -16.19 -31.38
C GLY A 744 -23.49 -16.88 -30.32
N LEU A 745 -23.32 -16.56 -29.03
CA LEU A 745 -24.28 -16.94 -28.00
C LEU A 745 -25.55 -16.07 -28.15
N PRO A 746 -26.75 -16.67 -28.07
CA PRO A 746 -27.98 -15.90 -27.99
C PRO A 746 -27.99 -14.95 -26.80
N ALA A 747 -28.59 -13.77 -26.98
CA ALA A 747 -28.67 -12.74 -25.93
C ALA A 747 -29.90 -12.89 -25.01
N ASP A 748 -30.61 -14.02 -25.08
CA ASP A 748 -31.68 -14.31 -24.13
C ASP A 748 -31.15 -14.55 -22.71
N PRO A 749 -31.93 -14.22 -21.66
CA PRO A 749 -31.51 -14.38 -20.26
C PRO A 749 -31.06 -15.79 -19.91
N LEU A 750 -31.75 -16.82 -20.42
CA LEU A 750 -31.44 -18.22 -20.14
C LEU A 750 -30.06 -18.61 -20.69
N SER A 751 -29.76 -18.24 -21.94
CA SER A 751 -28.46 -18.48 -22.58
C SER A 751 -27.32 -17.77 -21.85
N LEU A 752 -27.53 -16.52 -21.42
CA LEU A 752 -26.54 -15.77 -20.63
C LEU A 752 -26.30 -16.38 -19.25
N GLU A 753 -27.37 -16.79 -18.56
CA GLU A 753 -27.25 -17.51 -17.28
C GLU A 753 -26.51 -18.83 -17.46
N ASN A 754 -26.86 -19.60 -18.49
CA ASN A 754 -26.21 -20.87 -18.78
C ASN A 754 -24.73 -20.70 -19.13
N ALA A 755 -24.34 -19.67 -19.87
CA ALA A 755 -22.93 -19.36 -20.12
C ALA A 755 -22.15 -19.10 -18.82
N VAL A 756 -22.73 -18.35 -17.88
CA VAL A 756 -22.14 -18.15 -16.55
C VAL A 756 -22.00 -19.48 -15.80
N LEU A 757 -23.02 -20.34 -15.83
CA LEU A 757 -22.99 -21.66 -15.21
C LEU A 757 -21.81 -22.49 -15.74
N LEU A 758 -21.65 -22.55 -17.07
CA LEU A 758 -20.60 -23.35 -17.73
C LEU A 758 -19.18 -22.88 -17.40
N LEU A 759 -18.97 -21.57 -17.21
CA LEU A 759 -17.64 -21.00 -17.03
C LEU A 759 -17.21 -20.92 -15.56
N GLN A 760 -18.14 -20.67 -14.65
CA GLN A 760 -17.86 -20.39 -13.24
C GLN A 760 -18.06 -21.58 -12.30
N SER A 761 -18.77 -22.64 -12.73
CA SER A 761 -19.02 -23.80 -11.89
C SER A 761 -17.77 -24.69 -11.70
N PRO A 762 -17.51 -25.19 -10.49
CA PRO A 762 -16.42 -26.14 -10.24
C PRO A 762 -16.76 -27.58 -10.69
N LEU A 763 -18.05 -27.89 -10.88
CA LEU A 763 -18.52 -29.20 -11.31
C LEU A 763 -18.46 -29.33 -12.83
N CYS A 764 -18.25 -30.55 -13.32
CA CYS A 764 -18.25 -30.83 -14.75
C CYS A 764 -19.65 -30.55 -15.33
N PRO A 765 -19.78 -29.64 -16.33
CA PRO A 765 -21.05 -29.38 -16.97
C PRO A 765 -21.46 -30.52 -17.90
N PHE A 766 -22.71 -30.97 -17.72
CA PHE A 766 -23.42 -31.86 -18.63
C PHE A 766 -24.49 -31.04 -19.36
N VAL A 767 -24.23 -30.71 -20.62
CA VAL A 767 -24.99 -29.76 -21.43
C VAL A 767 -25.99 -30.49 -22.30
N ILE A 768 -27.27 -30.19 -22.10
CA ILE A 768 -28.35 -30.61 -22.98
C ILE A 768 -28.54 -29.49 -24.01
N ASP A 769 -28.04 -29.71 -25.23
CA ASP A 769 -28.06 -28.72 -26.32
C ASP A 769 -28.61 -29.34 -27.62
N PRO A 770 -29.94 -29.43 -27.76
CA PRO A 770 -30.57 -29.98 -28.96
C PRO A 770 -30.26 -29.16 -30.23
N SER A 771 -29.97 -27.87 -30.05
CA SER A 771 -29.74 -26.91 -31.13
C SER A 771 -28.27 -26.80 -31.57
N SER A 772 -27.35 -27.41 -30.82
CA SER A 772 -25.89 -27.25 -30.96
C SER A 772 -25.37 -25.81 -30.86
N GLN A 773 -26.17 -24.84 -30.41
CA GLN A 773 -25.78 -23.43 -30.31
C GLN A 773 -24.72 -23.21 -29.22
N ALA A 774 -24.95 -23.78 -28.03
CA ALA A 774 -24.01 -23.70 -26.91
C ALA A 774 -22.69 -24.38 -27.26
N THR A 775 -22.78 -25.50 -27.98
CA THR A 775 -21.62 -26.28 -28.45
C THR A 775 -20.74 -25.47 -29.41
N GLU A 776 -21.35 -24.80 -30.40
CA GLU A 776 -20.60 -23.96 -31.34
C GLU A 776 -20.03 -22.70 -30.68
N TRP A 777 -20.76 -22.10 -29.74
CA TRP A 777 -20.25 -21.00 -28.93
C TRP A 777 -19.03 -21.44 -28.10
N LEU A 778 -19.12 -22.55 -27.37
CA LEU A 778 -18.01 -23.09 -26.57
C LEU A 778 -16.76 -23.36 -27.42
N LYS A 779 -16.93 -23.87 -28.64
CA LYS A 779 -15.81 -24.08 -29.58
C LYS A 779 -15.10 -22.79 -29.96
N ARG A 780 -15.83 -21.69 -30.12
CA ARG A 780 -15.25 -20.38 -30.42
C ARG A 780 -14.61 -19.76 -29.20
N HIS A 781 -15.31 -19.78 -28.06
CA HIS A 781 -14.83 -19.19 -26.81
C HIS A 781 -13.58 -19.88 -26.26
N LEU A 782 -13.50 -21.22 -26.35
CA LEU A 782 -12.38 -22.01 -25.83
C LEU A 782 -11.26 -22.25 -26.86
N LYS A 783 -11.28 -21.55 -28.01
CA LYS A 783 -10.29 -21.75 -29.07
C LYS A 783 -8.85 -21.51 -28.60
N ASP A 784 -8.66 -20.50 -27.76
CA ASP A 784 -7.35 -20.15 -27.22
C ASP A 784 -6.85 -21.14 -26.14
N LEU A 785 -7.76 -21.91 -25.54
CA LEU A 785 -7.49 -22.94 -24.53
C LEU A 785 -7.19 -24.33 -25.14
N GLN A 786 -6.89 -24.40 -26.43
CA GLN A 786 -6.57 -25.64 -27.16
C GLN A 786 -7.64 -26.72 -27.00
N LEU A 787 -8.90 -26.37 -27.28
CA LEU A 787 -10.04 -27.29 -27.21
C LEU A 787 -9.87 -28.50 -28.16
N GLU A 788 -10.03 -29.70 -27.61
CA GLU A 788 -10.23 -30.94 -28.37
C GLU A 788 -11.71 -31.34 -28.33
N VAL A 789 -12.22 -31.84 -29.47
CA VAL A 789 -13.60 -32.32 -29.59
C VAL A 789 -13.58 -33.80 -29.91
N ALA A 790 -14.23 -34.60 -29.08
CA ALA A 790 -14.38 -36.04 -29.25
C ALA A 790 -15.85 -36.44 -29.20
N THR A 791 -16.15 -37.66 -29.66
CA THR A 791 -17.48 -38.27 -29.53
C THR A 791 -17.32 -39.50 -28.67
N GLN A 792 -18.25 -39.78 -27.76
CA GLN A 792 -18.11 -40.89 -26.79
C GLN A 792 -17.96 -42.26 -27.46
N ARG A 793 -18.58 -42.46 -28.63
CA ARG A 793 -18.53 -43.71 -29.41
C ARG A 793 -17.30 -43.83 -30.30
N ASP A 794 -16.41 -42.83 -30.32
CA ASP A 794 -15.20 -42.86 -31.15
C ASP A 794 -14.17 -43.85 -30.59
N SER A 795 -13.53 -44.64 -31.45
CA SER A 795 -12.46 -45.55 -31.06
C SER A 795 -11.26 -44.82 -30.45
N ASN A 796 -11.04 -43.57 -30.85
CA ASN A 796 -9.95 -42.74 -30.35
C ASN A 796 -10.28 -42.02 -29.04
N PHE A 797 -11.52 -42.08 -28.56
CA PHE A 797 -11.99 -41.32 -27.40
C PHE A 797 -11.09 -41.47 -26.18
N LEU A 798 -10.70 -42.70 -25.84
CA LEU A 798 -9.81 -42.96 -24.70
C LEU A 798 -8.44 -42.28 -24.86
N THR A 799 -7.87 -42.31 -26.07
CA THR A 799 -6.55 -41.71 -26.33
C THR A 799 -6.63 -40.18 -26.26
N THR A 800 -7.67 -39.60 -26.85
CA THR A 800 -7.94 -38.15 -26.77
C THR A 800 -8.16 -37.70 -25.32
N LEU A 801 -8.91 -38.48 -24.52
CA LEU A 801 -9.13 -38.23 -23.10
C LEU A 801 -7.80 -38.26 -22.32
N GLU A 802 -7.00 -39.32 -22.50
CA GLU A 802 -5.70 -39.46 -21.83
C GLU A 802 -4.76 -38.28 -22.15
N LEU A 803 -4.67 -37.87 -23.42
CA LEU A 803 -3.81 -36.76 -23.84
C LEU A 803 -4.34 -35.40 -23.34
N SER A 804 -5.66 -35.20 -23.39
CA SER A 804 -6.28 -33.96 -22.90
C SER A 804 -6.05 -33.76 -21.41
N VAL A 805 -6.20 -34.83 -20.60
CA VAL A 805 -5.93 -34.78 -19.15
C VAL A 805 -4.46 -34.50 -18.87
N ARG A 806 -3.53 -35.17 -19.58
CA ARG A 806 -2.08 -34.98 -19.39
C ARG A 806 -1.61 -33.58 -19.76
N PHE A 807 -2.09 -33.04 -20.89
CA PHE A 807 -1.67 -31.73 -21.39
C PHE A 807 -2.50 -30.57 -20.87
N GLY A 808 -3.56 -30.83 -20.09
CA GLY A 808 -4.41 -29.78 -19.52
C GLY A 808 -5.26 -29.06 -20.56
N LYS A 809 -5.64 -29.74 -21.64
CA LYS A 809 -6.49 -29.19 -22.71
C LYS A 809 -7.95 -29.19 -22.29
N ALA A 810 -8.75 -28.28 -22.84
CA ALA A 810 -10.20 -28.41 -22.73
C ALA A 810 -10.68 -29.56 -23.62
N LEU A 811 -11.56 -30.43 -23.12
CA LEU A 811 -12.16 -31.53 -23.89
C LEU A 811 -13.68 -31.39 -23.93
N LEU A 812 -14.25 -31.35 -25.12
CA LEU A 812 -15.70 -31.39 -25.36
C LEU A 812 -16.08 -32.76 -25.93
N VAL A 813 -16.91 -33.49 -25.19
CA VAL A 813 -17.40 -34.81 -25.59
C VAL A 813 -18.85 -34.69 -26.06
N ARG A 814 -19.11 -35.08 -27.31
CA ARG A 814 -20.45 -35.07 -27.91
C ARG A 814 -21.14 -36.43 -27.80
N ASP A 815 -22.46 -36.39 -27.95
CA ASP A 815 -23.37 -37.54 -28.01
C ASP A 815 -23.30 -38.43 -26.76
N VAL A 816 -23.24 -37.79 -25.59
CA VAL A 816 -23.22 -38.43 -24.27
C VAL A 816 -24.65 -38.78 -23.84
N ASP A 817 -25.16 -39.93 -24.28
CA ASP A 817 -26.48 -40.42 -23.85
C ASP A 817 -26.45 -41.03 -22.43
N TYR A 818 -25.30 -41.52 -22.00
CA TYR A 818 -25.04 -42.05 -20.67
C TYR A 818 -23.60 -41.71 -20.28
N LEU A 819 -23.32 -41.62 -18.97
CA LEU A 819 -21.94 -41.41 -18.51
C LEU A 819 -21.17 -42.72 -18.55
N GLU A 820 -20.06 -42.76 -19.30
CA GLU A 820 -19.16 -43.91 -19.25
C GLU A 820 -18.62 -44.13 -17.83
N PRO A 821 -18.64 -45.36 -17.29
CA PRO A 821 -18.07 -45.71 -15.99
C PRO A 821 -16.61 -45.28 -15.80
N LEU A 822 -15.82 -45.21 -16.88
CA LEU A 822 -14.42 -44.75 -16.84
C LEU A 822 -14.25 -43.28 -16.45
N LEU A 823 -15.29 -42.45 -16.59
CA LEU A 823 -15.23 -41.01 -16.28
C LEU A 823 -15.43 -40.73 -14.79
N TYR A 824 -15.94 -41.67 -13.99
CA TYR A 824 -16.24 -41.46 -12.57
C TYR A 824 -15.02 -41.06 -11.74
N PRO A 825 -13.85 -41.70 -11.87
CA PRO A 825 -12.63 -41.26 -11.17
C PRO A 825 -12.26 -39.81 -11.51
N LEU A 826 -12.44 -39.39 -12.77
CA LEU A 826 -12.12 -38.04 -13.22
C LEU A 826 -13.13 -37.00 -12.68
N LEU A 827 -14.44 -37.31 -12.75
CA LEU A 827 -15.51 -36.44 -12.26
C LEU A 827 -15.44 -36.23 -10.75
N ARG A 828 -15.05 -37.26 -10.00
CA ARG A 828 -14.85 -37.19 -8.54
C ARG A 828 -13.54 -36.55 -8.13
N ARG A 829 -12.61 -36.37 -9.07
CA ARG A 829 -11.20 -36.02 -8.81
C ARG A 829 -10.55 -37.00 -7.84
N ASP A 830 -10.63 -38.29 -8.18
CA ASP A 830 -9.96 -39.37 -7.47
C ASP A 830 -8.44 -39.32 -7.73
N LEU A 831 -7.77 -38.29 -7.19
CA LEU A 831 -6.35 -38.02 -7.41
C LEU A 831 -5.47 -38.86 -6.47
N ILE A 832 -4.38 -39.38 -7.01
CA ILE A 832 -3.37 -40.14 -6.29
C ILE A 832 -2.08 -39.32 -6.29
N ASN A 833 -1.52 -39.08 -5.11
CA ASN A 833 -0.29 -38.30 -4.96
C ASN A 833 0.93 -39.17 -5.29
N GLN A 834 1.68 -38.80 -6.33
CA GLN A 834 2.98 -39.38 -6.68
C GLN A 834 4.07 -38.31 -6.56
N GLY A 835 4.62 -38.15 -5.35
CA GLY A 835 5.57 -37.09 -5.04
C GLY A 835 4.92 -35.71 -5.12
N SER A 836 5.38 -34.86 -6.05
CA SER A 836 4.79 -33.54 -6.30
C SER A 836 3.70 -33.53 -7.39
N ARG A 837 3.47 -34.66 -8.07
CA ARG A 837 2.48 -34.78 -9.15
C ARG A 837 1.24 -35.51 -8.66
N CYS A 838 0.09 -35.12 -9.18
CA CYS A 838 -1.17 -35.84 -9.00
C CYS A 838 -1.42 -36.69 -10.24
N VAL A 839 -1.80 -37.95 -10.06
CA VAL A 839 -2.22 -38.85 -11.14
C VAL A 839 -3.66 -39.29 -10.92
N VAL A 840 -4.38 -39.60 -12.00
CA VAL A 840 -5.74 -40.13 -11.96
C VAL A 840 -5.80 -41.44 -12.74
N GLN A 841 -6.62 -42.38 -12.28
CA GLN A 841 -6.84 -43.66 -12.96
C GLN A 841 -7.88 -43.47 -14.07
N ILE A 842 -7.52 -43.82 -15.31
CA ILE A 842 -8.42 -43.82 -16.47
C ILE A 842 -8.31 -45.18 -17.16
N GLY A 843 -9.36 -46.00 -17.07
CA GLY A 843 -9.28 -47.40 -17.48
C GLY A 843 -8.18 -48.13 -16.72
N ASP A 844 -7.29 -48.81 -17.45
CA ASP A 844 -6.16 -49.54 -16.86
C ASP A 844 -4.93 -48.66 -16.58
N LYS A 845 -4.86 -47.45 -17.17
CA LYS A 845 -3.69 -46.58 -17.08
C LYS A 845 -3.82 -45.53 -15.98
N THR A 846 -2.69 -45.17 -15.39
CA THR A 846 -2.53 -43.96 -14.56
C THR A 846 -2.01 -42.82 -15.41
N VAL A 847 -2.68 -41.66 -15.36
CA VAL A 847 -2.36 -40.48 -16.17
C VAL A 847 -2.09 -39.30 -15.26
N ASP A 848 -1.03 -38.53 -15.54
CA ASP A 848 -0.75 -37.26 -14.87
C ASP A 848 -1.93 -36.30 -15.03
N TYR A 849 -2.49 -35.81 -13.92
CA TYR A 849 -3.61 -34.89 -13.92
C TYR A 849 -3.11 -33.45 -13.93
N ASN A 850 -3.48 -32.69 -14.96
CA ASN A 850 -3.19 -31.27 -15.04
C ASN A 850 -4.37 -30.43 -14.52
N GLU A 851 -4.11 -29.49 -13.62
CA GLU A 851 -5.15 -28.63 -13.02
C GLU A 851 -5.86 -27.70 -14.02
N THR A 852 -5.26 -27.40 -15.16
CA THR A 852 -5.90 -26.56 -16.21
C THR A 852 -6.92 -27.33 -17.05
N PHE A 853 -6.95 -28.67 -16.94
CA PHE A 853 -7.88 -29.52 -17.67
C PHE A 853 -9.34 -29.16 -17.36
N LYS A 854 -10.17 -29.06 -18.40
CA LYS A 854 -11.62 -28.86 -18.29
C LYS A 854 -12.37 -29.84 -19.19
N LEU A 855 -13.40 -30.47 -18.64
CA LEU A 855 -14.25 -31.41 -19.36
C LEU A 855 -15.65 -30.82 -19.55
N PHE A 856 -16.17 -30.89 -20.76
CA PHE A 856 -17.55 -30.54 -21.11
C PHE A 856 -18.22 -31.75 -21.75
N LEU A 857 -19.35 -32.17 -21.19
CA LEU A 857 -20.13 -33.28 -21.73
C LEU A 857 -21.37 -32.70 -22.40
N VAL A 858 -21.67 -33.10 -23.64
CA VAL A 858 -22.77 -32.54 -24.42
C VAL A 858 -23.61 -33.66 -24.99
N THR A 859 -24.94 -33.48 -24.92
CA THR A 859 -25.91 -34.32 -25.61
C THR A 859 -26.90 -33.49 -26.40
N GLN A 860 -27.33 -34.02 -27.53
CA GLN A 860 -28.44 -33.47 -28.33
C GLN A 860 -29.79 -34.04 -27.88
N ASN A 861 -29.78 -35.11 -27.05
CA ASN A 861 -31.00 -35.74 -26.56
C ASN A 861 -31.60 -34.95 -25.41
N ALA A 862 -32.68 -34.21 -25.69
CA ALA A 862 -33.38 -33.40 -24.69
C ALA A 862 -34.02 -34.21 -23.54
N SER A 863 -34.26 -35.51 -23.76
CA SER A 863 -34.95 -36.39 -22.81
C SER A 863 -34.02 -37.33 -22.04
N VAL A 864 -32.70 -37.08 -22.09
CA VAL A 864 -31.74 -37.88 -21.31
C VAL A 864 -32.04 -37.78 -19.82
N VAL A 865 -31.99 -38.92 -19.12
CA VAL A 865 -32.09 -38.97 -17.66
C VAL A 865 -30.87 -39.70 -17.14
N LEU A 866 -30.03 -38.99 -16.41
CA LEU A 866 -28.87 -39.58 -15.74
C LEU A 866 -29.31 -40.19 -14.41
N PRO A 867 -28.70 -41.31 -13.98
CA PRO A 867 -29.02 -41.90 -12.70
C PRO A 867 -28.64 -40.95 -11.53
N PRO A 868 -29.27 -41.07 -10.35
CA PRO A 868 -29.05 -40.11 -9.25
C PRO A 868 -27.59 -39.98 -8.80
N PHE A 869 -26.86 -41.10 -8.76
CA PHE A 869 -25.43 -41.10 -8.41
C PHE A 869 -24.57 -40.37 -9.45
N ALA A 870 -24.95 -40.37 -10.73
CA ALA A 870 -24.30 -39.60 -11.78
C ALA A 870 -24.62 -38.10 -11.67
N THR A 871 -25.91 -37.78 -11.53
CA THR A 871 -26.42 -36.41 -11.43
C THR A 871 -25.80 -35.65 -10.27
N SER A 872 -25.47 -36.33 -9.17
CA SER A 872 -24.79 -35.72 -8.03
C SER A 872 -23.34 -35.24 -8.30
N LEU A 873 -22.71 -35.72 -9.38
CA LEU A 873 -21.31 -35.44 -9.74
C LEU A 873 -21.18 -34.43 -10.89
N VAL A 874 -22.24 -34.25 -11.69
CA VAL A 874 -22.25 -33.36 -12.85
C VAL A 874 -23.27 -32.25 -12.69
N MET A 875 -22.98 -31.09 -13.26
CA MET A 875 -23.93 -30.00 -13.31
C MET A 875 -24.72 -30.08 -14.62
N THR A 876 -25.97 -30.52 -14.55
CA THR A 876 -26.84 -30.60 -15.74
C THR A 876 -27.33 -29.22 -16.13
N VAL A 877 -27.00 -28.74 -17.33
CA VAL A 877 -27.39 -27.43 -17.86
C VAL A 877 -28.26 -27.62 -19.10
N ASN A 878 -29.44 -27.01 -19.10
CA ASN A 878 -30.40 -27.16 -20.19
C ASN A 878 -30.44 -25.91 -21.10
N PHE A 879 -30.02 -26.07 -22.37
CA PHE A 879 -30.07 -25.06 -23.43
C PHE A 879 -31.28 -25.21 -24.36
N THR A 880 -32.30 -25.98 -23.97
CA THR A 880 -33.54 -26.09 -24.74
C THR A 880 -34.19 -24.71 -24.88
N THR A 881 -34.42 -24.29 -26.13
CA THR A 881 -34.99 -22.98 -26.45
C THR A 881 -36.39 -22.84 -25.84
N THR A 882 -36.57 -21.88 -24.93
CA THR A 882 -37.88 -21.56 -24.35
C THR A 882 -38.68 -20.67 -25.29
N ARG A 883 -40.00 -20.57 -25.07
CA ARG A 883 -40.85 -19.66 -25.86
C ARG A 883 -40.38 -18.21 -25.77
N ALA A 884 -39.97 -17.76 -24.57
CA ALA A 884 -39.44 -16.43 -24.34
C ALA A 884 -38.12 -16.23 -25.12
N GLY A 885 -37.17 -17.15 -24.97
CA GLY A 885 -35.88 -17.11 -25.68
C GLY A 885 -36.05 -17.11 -27.21
N LEU A 886 -36.92 -17.96 -27.75
CA LEU A 886 -37.20 -17.98 -29.19
C LEU A 886 -37.80 -16.65 -29.68
N SER A 887 -38.72 -16.07 -28.91
CA SER A 887 -39.35 -14.79 -29.26
C SER A 887 -38.32 -13.65 -29.30
N GLU A 888 -37.39 -13.64 -28.34
CA GLU A 888 -36.30 -12.66 -28.27
C GLU A 888 -35.27 -12.85 -29.39
N GLN A 889 -34.90 -14.09 -29.70
CA GLN A 889 -34.02 -14.39 -30.82
C GLN A 889 -34.62 -13.93 -32.15
N LEU A 890 -35.90 -14.25 -32.41
CA LEU A 890 -36.61 -13.78 -33.60
C LEU A 890 -36.70 -12.26 -33.66
N LEU A 891 -37.00 -11.61 -32.53
CA LEU A 891 -37.03 -10.15 -32.45
C LEU A 891 -35.66 -9.54 -32.76
N GLN A 892 -34.57 -10.11 -32.25
CA GLN A 892 -33.22 -9.64 -32.54
C GLN A 892 -32.85 -9.81 -34.01
N THR A 893 -33.24 -10.91 -34.65
CA THR A 893 -33.04 -11.10 -36.09
C THR A 893 -33.83 -10.05 -36.89
N VAL A 894 -35.11 -9.83 -36.55
CA VAL A 894 -35.94 -8.80 -37.20
C VAL A 894 -35.37 -7.40 -37.01
N LEU A 895 -34.94 -7.05 -35.79
CA LEU A 895 -34.32 -5.75 -35.52
C LEU A 895 -33.01 -5.57 -36.28
N GLY A 896 -32.18 -6.61 -36.41
CA GLY A 896 -30.94 -6.56 -37.19
C GLY A 896 -31.17 -6.35 -38.68
N GLU A 897 -32.28 -6.87 -39.22
CA GLU A 897 -32.70 -6.63 -40.61
C GLU A 897 -33.36 -5.25 -40.79
N GLU A 898 -34.20 -4.80 -39.85
CA GLU A 898 -34.89 -3.51 -39.94
C GLU A 898 -33.97 -2.31 -39.67
N LYS A 899 -33.02 -2.46 -38.74
CA LYS A 899 -32.09 -1.41 -38.29
C LYS A 899 -30.71 -2.00 -38.02
N PRO A 900 -29.85 -2.12 -39.06
CA PRO A 900 -28.48 -2.60 -38.90
C PRO A 900 -27.53 -1.57 -38.27
N GLU A 901 -27.94 -0.30 -38.18
CA GLU A 901 -27.28 0.76 -37.37
C GLU A 901 -27.65 0.62 -35.89
#